data_AF-A0A261XXR6-F1
#
_entry.id   AF-A0A261XXR6-F1
#
_cell.length_a   1.000
_cell.length_b   1.000
_cell.length_c   1.000
_cell.angle_alpha   90.00
_cell.angle_beta   90.00
_cell.angle_gamma   90.00
#
_symmetry.space_group_name_H-M   'P 1'
#
loop_
_entity.id
_entity.type
_entity.pdbx_description
1 polymer ?
#
loop_
_entity_poly.entity_id
_entity_poly.type
_entity_poly.pdbx_seq_one_letter_code
_entity_poly.pdbx_strand_id
1 'polypeptide(L)'
;MSADTRLISSLINRLGIRLPCNTPRSLESLESDPIIRQTVGALIDLSKFRLGHIANQLVLMLENVSKTTSVHTEESVPFDILQSQLFLLKVLNACLRQYWANHLEGQEENGAELPADDNAENPTRESTRLVDPPPLDDSLARYIVNILIRFLHQMAMQDADHSFTGSGSTLSSRENLLRQGIADLAAGSIFTMFSSYAPVLTRPSPHSSYSFHHQTHPSSSRAYQELMQEICRATAGILFVISASNWNVIFLKLKTKLAYLSSTSDEWPETVELRLLECSALNSRRLSAVLQELCNGFLHLKKGIQLTLASILRSSIWHWIQTYPTEFIALCQSGKRLDGGPELLFDMCSGLADNPKRKAIFWPLQTVLLILCPDLLMGAAMNEARNKKALFLDNLKKSLKFGRLSDVATACFVDICKACTYVPKSDSIALRHIVPEIEHELRDRLFDPQRPFANAETGTVDGALMMDCLVAMFRLNPRHALKALVPVCLDDKSPTVFHLVLVRACLVIAEEGLGSGLSWNPSIENMYRSIAAPFRCLFLEQLNRERSSNAMTGHTSANMGDGTSSSSKKGPMSASAEKKQRKVAMEDAHERQEILISLLTLYATDPGLVVAEGATGGPRVDDNASIIAGITTCLKDSNLIIRQLAADVIRKLHSEKYVPLWGPSEHMMETFWKISSNAILSLARQILDSKERIESQKQMLELLKDLLVLRNEFIALHLEVAHQGADARERLAASIALEIVLLILLCSANADIPSMAVACFGHLCREAQITGEADDAQHSQLTIVENLHVYQELSFGGGTLVMGRKALQKRIRKLLRMMSKDTPGNLAGWEEAYKRWKFLTPAVNRRPDESRDAIPETSTKKSAGTSGSSGAFYEKLRGSGTKTQVIGFPRGEVDDNMIAEWQNYTGFLAALGGCCLSADANAEHVSNVSSTSTLVSGNTNSSVETSKRRSVPQPYDPTHMVDKFVAEMVDLLVSDNVVVREVVKEILGTDLSPGLYALLFHHLETAVARFFDSDRSAICSDRNTLFIEHAISVLKLLLDRMGDPFDNLFAVDFGGLVHLFAKYLNKLGTNTLALRIKVKFCQMCEVLMQ
;
A
#
# COMPACT_ATOMS: atom_id res chain seq x y z
N MET A 1 13.30 19.07 -40.73
CA MET A 1 12.61 18.25 -39.70
C MET A 1 11.11 18.31 -39.94
N SER A 2 10.45 17.16 -40.05
CA SER A 2 8.97 17.09 -40.16
C SER A 2 8.29 17.62 -38.88
N ALA A 3 7.02 18.03 -38.96
CA ALA A 3 6.27 18.53 -37.80
C ALA A 3 6.23 17.49 -36.66
N ASP A 4 6.06 16.21 -37.00
CA ASP A 4 6.05 15.08 -36.06
C ASP A 4 7.38 14.94 -35.30
N THR A 5 8.51 15.13 -36.00
CA THR A 5 9.85 15.08 -35.39
C THR A 5 10.02 16.18 -34.34
N ARG A 6 9.50 17.39 -34.60
CA ARG A 6 9.56 18.50 -33.63
C ARG A 6 8.67 18.25 -32.42
N LEU A 7 7.50 17.64 -32.62
CA LEU A 7 6.60 17.26 -31.54
C LEU A 7 7.26 16.24 -30.61
N ILE A 8 7.83 15.17 -31.16
CA ILE A 8 8.53 14.12 -30.38
C ILE A 8 9.70 14.73 -29.60
N SER A 9 10.54 15.55 -30.24
CA SER A 9 11.63 16.25 -29.55
C SER A 9 11.12 17.16 -28.43
N SER A 10 9.99 17.85 -28.62
CA SER A 10 9.39 18.69 -27.57
C SER A 10 8.85 17.89 -26.39
N LEU A 11 8.22 16.74 -26.64
CA LEU A 11 7.70 15.84 -25.58
C LEU A 11 8.87 15.27 -24.77
N ILE A 12 9.91 14.80 -25.45
CA ILE A 12 11.11 14.25 -24.81
C ILE A 12 11.85 15.33 -24.02
N ASN A 13 12.04 16.54 -24.57
CA ASN A 13 12.67 17.65 -23.83
C ASN A 13 11.89 18.03 -22.56
N ARG A 14 10.55 17.95 -22.60
CA ARG A 14 9.70 18.18 -21.42
C ARG A 14 9.98 17.18 -20.30
N LEU A 15 10.25 15.91 -20.63
CA LEU A 15 10.69 14.91 -19.66
C LEU A 15 12.08 15.28 -19.09
N GLY A 16 13.03 15.61 -19.98
CA GLY A 16 14.42 15.91 -19.60
C GLY A 16 14.55 17.02 -18.55
N ILE A 17 13.81 18.12 -18.71
CA ILE A 17 13.84 19.28 -17.79
C ILE A 17 13.30 18.92 -16.39
N ARG A 18 12.48 17.86 -16.28
CA ARG A 18 11.81 17.46 -15.04
C ARG A 18 12.49 16.27 -14.35
N LEU A 19 13.58 15.74 -14.89
CA LEU A 19 14.30 14.61 -14.31
C LEU A 19 14.84 14.95 -12.90
N PRO A 20 14.97 13.96 -12.00
CA PRO A 20 15.55 14.15 -10.66
C PRO A 20 16.97 14.71 -10.66
N CYS A 21 17.79 14.45 -11.68
CA CYS A 21 19.12 15.05 -11.78
C CYS A 21 19.10 16.57 -12.08
N ASN A 22 17.96 17.08 -12.56
CA ASN A 22 17.77 18.50 -12.91
C ASN A 22 16.84 19.23 -11.92
N THR A 23 16.19 18.51 -11.02
CA THR A 23 15.17 19.05 -10.10
C THR A 23 15.25 18.37 -8.73
N PRO A 24 14.90 19.03 -7.61
CA PRO A 24 14.93 18.41 -6.28
C PRO A 24 13.76 17.43 -6.04
N ARG A 25 13.17 16.86 -7.09
CA ARG A 25 12.01 15.96 -7.03
C ARG A 25 12.47 14.50 -6.95
N SER A 26 11.75 13.68 -6.18
CA SER A 26 11.94 12.22 -6.18
C SER A 26 11.33 11.58 -7.43
N LEU A 27 11.77 10.35 -7.76
CA LEU A 27 11.18 9.55 -8.83
C LEU A 27 9.65 9.37 -8.66
N GLU A 28 9.18 9.09 -7.45
CA GLU A 28 7.75 8.93 -7.13
C GLU A 28 6.94 10.21 -7.39
N SER A 29 7.49 11.37 -7.02
CA SER A 29 6.87 12.67 -7.31
C SER A 29 6.83 12.96 -8.81
N LEU A 30 7.81 12.47 -9.58
CA LEU A 30 7.83 12.60 -11.03
C LEU A 30 6.81 11.68 -11.70
N GLU A 31 6.75 10.41 -11.28
CA GLU A 31 5.82 9.40 -11.80
C GLU A 31 4.35 9.68 -11.44
N SER A 32 4.09 10.45 -10.38
CA SER A 32 2.75 10.91 -9.98
C SER A 32 2.30 12.21 -10.65
N ASP A 33 3.20 12.94 -11.34
CA ASP A 33 2.87 14.20 -12.01
C ASP A 33 1.95 13.93 -13.24
N PRO A 34 0.72 14.46 -13.27
CA PRO A 34 -0.25 14.16 -14.33
C PRO A 34 0.23 14.61 -15.71
N ILE A 35 1.02 15.69 -15.80
CA ILE A 35 1.56 16.19 -17.07
C ILE A 35 2.62 15.22 -17.61
N ILE A 36 3.42 14.63 -16.71
CA ILE A 36 4.44 13.65 -17.06
C ILE A 36 3.79 12.35 -17.51
N ARG A 37 2.78 11.85 -16.78
CA ARG A 37 1.99 10.67 -17.20
C ARG A 37 1.39 10.87 -18.59
N GLN A 38 0.79 12.02 -18.85
CA GLN A 38 0.24 12.34 -20.17
C GLN A 38 1.32 12.39 -21.26
N THR A 39 2.49 12.96 -20.95
CA THR A 39 3.63 13.05 -21.89
C THR A 39 4.18 11.66 -22.21
N VAL A 40 4.34 10.79 -21.20
CA VAL A 40 4.77 9.40 -21.38
C VAL A 40 3.73 8.61 -22.19
N GLY A 41 2.44 8.73 -21.88
CA GLY A 41 1.36 8.10 -22.64
C GLY A 41 1.40 8.49 -24.12
N ALA A 42 1.56 9.78 -24.42
CA ALA A 42 1.69 10.25 -25.81
C ALA A 42 2.91 9.68 -26.54
N LEU A 43 4.05 9.51 -25.86
CA LEU A 43 5.24 8.88 -26.46
C LEU A 43 5.02 7.40 -26.76
N ILE A 44 4.33 6.69 -25.86
CA ILE A 44 3.96 5.28 -26.05
C ILE A 44 3.02 5.14 -27.24
N ASP A 45 2.00 6.00 -27.37
CA ASP A 45 1.07 5.96 -28.50
C ASP A 45 1.75 6.27 -29.84
N LEU A 46 2.69 7.21 -29.85
CA LEU A 46 3.47 7.57 -31.03
C LEU A 46 4.52 6.52 -31.42
N SER A 47 4.89 5.63 -30.49
CA SER A 47 5.89 4.57 -30.74
C SER A 47 5.48 3.65 -31.88
N LYS A 48 4.18 3.40 -32.06
CA LYS A 48 3.66 2.56 -33.15
C LYS A 48 4.03 3.04 -34.56
N PHE A 49 4.28 4.34 -34.74
CA PHE A 49 4.60 4.93 -36.04
C PHE A 49 6.06 5.38 -36.18
N ARG A 50 6.68 5.81 -35.07
CA ARG A 50 7.97 6.50 -35.08
C ARG A 50 8.95 5.98 -34.01
N LEU A 51 8.87 4.69 -33.67
CA LEU A 51 9.73 4.06 -32.65
C LEU A 51 11.22 4.42 -32.82
N GLY A 52 11.78 4.28 -34.03
CA GLY A 52 13.20 4.53 -34.26
C GLY A 52 13.65 5.95 -33.86
N HIS A 53 12.82 6.97 -34.12
CA HIS A 53 13.15 8.34 -33.72
C HIS A 53 13.01 8.57 -32.21
N ILE A 54 11.96 8.02 -31.61
CA ILE A 54 11.71 8.09 -30.16
C ILE A 54 12.83 7.40 -29.38
N ALA A 55 13.18 6.17 -29.76
CA ALA A 55 14.25 5.39 -29.16
C ALA A 55 15.59 6.13 -29.25
N ASN A 56 15.94 6.66 -30.43
CA ASN A 56 17.17 7.42 -30.61
C ASN A 56 17.25 8.65 -29.69
N GLN A 57 16.18 9.41 -29.55
CA GLN A 57 16.14 10.61 -28.70
C GLN A 57 16.17 10.29 -27.20
N LEU A 58 15.46 9.24 -26.76
CA LEU A 58 15.50 8.77 -25.36
C LEU A 58 16.88 8.23 -24.98
N VAL A 59 17.53 7.46 -25.86
CA VAL A 59 18.87 6.91 -25.62
C VAL A 59 19.93 8.00 -25.63
N LEU A 60 19.79 9.00 -26.50
CA LEU A 60 20.66 10.18 -26.49
C LEU A 60 20.57 10.95 -25.17
N MET A 61 19.36 11.10 -24.63
CA MET A 61 19.17 11.73 -23.32
C MET A 61 19.75 10.88 -22.19
N LEU A 62 19.51 9.56 -22.22
CA LEU A 62 20.09 8.62 -21.27
C LEU A 62 21.62 8.71 -21.28
N GLU A 63 22.23 8.76 -22.47
CA GLU A 63 23.67 8.93 -22.62
C GLU A 63 24.15 10.26 -22.01
N ASN A 64 23.43 11.35 -22.22
CA ASN A 64 23.79 12.66 -21.64
C ASN A 64 23.74 12.65 -20.12
N VAL A 65 22.69 12.06 -19.53
CA VAL A 65 22.56 11.90 -18.06
C VAL A 65 23.69 11.02 -17.50
N SER A 66 24.09 9.98 -18.21
CA SER A 66 25.18 9.07 -17.80
C SER A 66 26.59 9.65 -18.01
N LYS A 67 26.78 10.61 -18.92
CA LYS A 67 28.08 11.27 -19.16
C LYS A 67 28.47 12.24 -18.04
N THR A 68 27.49 12.89 -17.40
CA THR A 68 27.71 13.80 -16.26
C THR A 68 28.41 13.15 -15.06
N THR A 69 28.49 11.82 -15.02
CA THR A 69 29.14 11.03 -13.96
C THR A 69 30.65 10.80 -14.19
N SER A 70 31.17 10.96 -15.41
CA SER A 70 32.58 10.64 -15.71
C SER A 70 33.60 11.72 -15.30
N VAL A 71 33.13 12.83 -14.72
CA VAL A 71 33.96 13.99 -14.34
C VAL A 71 34.31 13.98 -12.84
N HIS A 72 33.64 13.15 -12.04
CA HIS A 72 33.91 12.98 -10.62
C HIS A 72 34.53 11.60 -10.37
N THR A 73 35.55 11.57 -9.52
CA THR A 73 36.37 10.43 -9.08
C THR A 73 35.55 9.18 -8.75
N GLU A 74 36.20 8.00 -8.77
CA GLU A 74 35.72 6.60 -8.63
C GLU A 74 34.73 6.23 -7.50
N GLU A 75 34.05 7.18 -6.87
CA GLU A 75 33.07 6.98 -5.80
C GLU A 75 31.63 7.12 -6.32
N SER A 76 30.91 5.99 -6.39
CA SER A 76 29.44 5.79 -6.48
C SER A 76 28.59 6.82 -7.26
N VAL A 77 27.80 6.35 -8.24
CA VAL A 77 26.87 7.20 -9.00
C VAL A 77 25.86 7.89 -8.08
N PRO A 78 25.64 9.21 -8.20
CA PRO A 78 24.63 9.94 -7.41
C PRO A 78 23.21 9.36 -7.55
N PHE A 79 22.47 9.32 -6.44
CA PHE A 79 21.16 8.67 -6.35
C PHE A 79 20.09 9.27 -7.29
N ASP A 80 20.10 10.58 -7.45
CA ASP A 80 19.26 11.37 -8.36
C ASP A 80 19.55 11.06 -9.84
N ILE A 81 20.81 10.80 -10.19
CA ILE A 81 21.20 10.36 -11.53
C ILE A 81 20.63 8.95 -11.79
N LEU A 82 20.73 8.05 -10.83
CA LEU A 82 20.20 6.69 -10.94
C LEU A 82 18.67 6.68 -11.09
N GLN A 83 17.96 7.53 -10.34
CA GLN A 83 16.52 7.71 -10.50
C GLN A 83 16.15 8.22 -11.89
N SER A 84 16.95 9.16 -12.43
CA SER A 84 16.76 9.69 -13.78
C SER A 84 17.02 8.64 -14.86
N GLN A 85 18.09 7.84 -14.70
CA GLN A 85 18.42 6.73 -15.61
C GLN A 85 17.32 5.68 -15.63
N LEU A 86 16.83 5.26 -14.45
CA LEU A 86 15.73 4.32 -14.33
C LEU A 86 14.47 4.83 -15.04
N PHE A 87 14.07 6.08 -14.80
CA PHE A 87 12.88 6.66 -15.44
C PHE A 87 12.96 6.60 -16.96
N LEU A 88 14.09 7.00 -17.55
CA LEU A 88 14.28 6.97 -19.00
C LEU A 88 14.28 5.53 -19.56
N LEU A 89 14.90 4.58 -18.86
CA LEU A 89 14.87 3.17 -19.22
C LEU A 89 13.44 2.60 -19.18
N LYS A 90 12.63 2.95 -18.16
CA LYS A 90 11.22 2.55 -18.06
C LYS A 90 10.42 3.05 -19.27
N VAL A 91 10.56 4.34 -19.62
CA VAL A 91 9.85 4.94 -20.77
C VAL A 91 10.27 4.28 -22.09
N LEU A 92 11.57 4.04 -22.29
CA LEU A 92 12.07 3.36 -23.49
C LEU A 92 11.55 1.92 -23.60
N ASN A 93 11.60 1.16 -22.49
CA ASN A 93 11.06 -0.19 -22.42
C ASN A 93 9.55 -0.21 -22.75
N ALA A 94 8.77 0.74 -22.23
CA ALA A 94 7.34 0.86 -22.53
C ALA A 94 7.05 1.08 -24.02
N CYS A 95 7.79 2.01 -24.65
CA CYS A 95 7.63 2.29 -26.08
C CYS A 95 7.97 1.07 -26.96
N LEU A 96 9.03 0.33 -26.62
CA LEU A 96 9.44 -0.88 -27.32
C LEU A 96 8.41 -2.01 -27.18
N ARG A 97 7.86 -2.19 -25.98
CA ARG A 97 6.81 -3.18 -25.69
C ARG A 97 5.52 -2.88 -26.45
N GLN A 98 5.05 -1.63 -26.40
CA GLN A 98 3.83 -1.24 -27.13
C GLN A 98 3.99 -1.46 -28.64
N TYR A 99 5.15 -1.14 -29.19
CA TYR A 99 5.44 -1.39 -30.59
C TYR A 99 5.35 -2.87 -30.95
N TRP A 100 5.90 -3.76 -30.12
CA TRP A 100 5.80 -5.21 -30.34
C TRP A 100 4.36 -5.71 -30.18
N ALA A 101 3.64 -5.28 -29.13
CA ALA A 101 2.24 -5.68 -28.91
C ALA A 101 1.33 -5.31 -30.09
N ASN A 102 1.40 -4.07 -30.58
CA ASN A 102 0.63 -3.63 -31.75
C ASN A 102 0.95 -4.44 -33.02
N HIS A 103 2.19 -4.92 -33.16
CA HIS A 103 2.56 -5.77 -34.29
C HIS A 103 1.96 -7.17 -34.18
N LEU A 104 1.83 -7.72 -32.97
CA LEU A 104 1.16 -9.01 -32.75
C LEU A 104 -0.34 -8.90 -33.08
N GLU A 105 -1.01 -7.85 -32.58
CA GLU A 105 -2.43 -7.57 -32.88
C GLU A 105 -2.68 -7.41 -34.39
N GLY A 106 -1.84 -6.64 -35.08
CA GLY A 106 -1.95 -6.43 -36.53
C GLY A 106 -1.71 -7.69 -37.38
N GLN A 107 -1.12 -8.75 -36.84
CA GLN A 107 -0.98 -10.04 -37.54
C GLN A 107 -2.21 -10.94 -37.37
N GLU A 108 -2.89 -10.88 -36.23
CA GLU A 108 -4.13 -11.62 -36.00
C GLU A 108 -5.28 -11.09 -36.88
N GLU A 109 -5.35 -9.78 -37.09
CA GLU A 109 -6.37 -9.16 -37.98
C GLU A 109 -6.16 -9.49 -39.47
N ASN A 110 -4.91 -9.62 -39.93
CA ASN A 110 -4.59 -9.94 -41.33
C ASN A 110 -4.62 -11.45 -41.64
N GLY A 111 -4.61 -12.31 -40.62
CA GLY A 111 -4.62 -13.77 -40.76
C GLY A 111 -6.01 -14.42 -40.89
N ALA A 112 -7.09 -13.65 -40.73
CA ALA A 112 -8.47 -14.15 -40.72
C ALA A 112 -9.10 -14.32 -42.12
N GLU A 113 -8.41 -14.00 -43.21
CA GLU A 113 -8.89 -14.17 -44.59
C GLU A 113 -8.24 -15.39 -45.26
N LEU A 114 -8.66 -16.61 -44.91
CA LEU A 114 -8.44 -17.81 -45.74
C LEU A 114 -9.78 -18.55 -45.93
N PRO A 115 -10.08 -19.08 -47.15
CA PRO A 115 -11.36 -19.71 -47.41
C PRO A 115 -11.49 -21.02 -46.61
N ALA A 116 -12.66 -21.26 -46.04
CA ALA A 116 -13.01 -22.51 -45.39
C ALA A 116 -12.90 -23.67 -46.39
N ASP A 117 -11.92 -24.55 -46.19
CA ASP A 117 -11.85 -25.84 -46.86
C ASP A 117 -12.47 -26.87 -45.89
N ASP A 118 -13.74 -27.16 -46.11
CA ASP A 118 -14.47 -28.26 -45.46
C ASP A 118 -13.83 -29.58 -45.90
N ASN A 119 -12.87 -30.11 -45.14
CA ASN A 119 -12.61 -31.54 -44.91
C ASN A 119 -11.24 -31.77 -44.24
N ALA A 120 -11.16 -31.59 -42.92
CA ALA A 120 -10.20 -32.31 -42.07
C ALA A 120 -10.60 -32.20 -40.58
N GLU A 121 -11.12 -33.28 -40.01
CA GLU A 121 -11.21 -33.47 -38.57
C GLU A 121 -9.78 -33.54 -37.98
N ASN A 122 -9.24 -32.41 -37.54
CA ASN A 122 -8.08 -32.35 -36.63
C ASN A 122 -7.98 -30.95 -35.99
N PRO A 123 -8.44 -30.75 -34.74
CA PRO A 123 -8.34 -29.47 -34.05
C PRO A 123 -6.96 -29.36 -33.38
N THR A 124 -5.88 -29.27 -34.17
CA THR A 124 -4.53 -28.98 -33.65
C THR A 124 -3.74 -28.16 -34.66
N ARG A 125 -4.16 -26.92 -34.92
CA ARG A 125 -3.29 -25.93 -35.58
C ARG A 125 -3.37 -24.59 -34.85
N GLU A 126 -2.17 -24.14 -34.48
CA GLU A 126 -1.77 -22.76 -34.18
C GLU A 126 -2.18 -22.18 -32.82
N SER A 127 -1.54 -22.67 -31.74
CA SER A 127 -1.27 -21.84 -30.56
C SER A 127 0.12 -21.20 -30.67
N THR A 128 0.12 -19.89 -30.89
CA THR A 128 1.10 -18.88 -30.45
C THR A 128 2.59 -19.24 -30.55
N ARG A 129 3.14 -19.12 -31.78
CA ARG A 129 4.56 -18.76 -31.93
C ARG A 129 4.69 -17.28 -31.58
N LEU A 130 5.52 -16.93 -30.59
CA LEU A 130 5.88 -15.54 -30.33
C LEU A 130 6.61 -14.99 -31.58
N VAL A 131 5.93 -14.14 -32.34
CA VAL A 131 6.49 -13.56 -33.58
C VAL A 131 7.45 -12.42 -33.22
N ASP A 132 8.62 -12.40 -33.84
CA ASP A 132 9.61 -11.35 -33.62
C ASP A 132 9.09 -9.97 -34.09
N PRO A 133 9.44 -8.88 -33.39
CA PRO A 133 9.07 -7.53 -33.80
C PRO A 133 9.89 -7.10 -35.03
N PRO A 134 9.39 -6.14 -35.84
CA PRO A 134 10.15 -5.63 -36.98
C PRO A 134 11.50 -5.03 -36.56
N PRO A 135 12.57 -5.23 -37.36
CA PRO A 135 13.91 -4.74 -37.02
C PRO A 135 13.97 -3.21 -36.99
N LEU A 136 14.70 -2.67 -36.01
CA LEU A 136 15.17 -1.30 -36.05
C LEU A 136 16.32 -1.16 -37.05
N ASP A 137 16.67 0.08 -37.41
CA ASP A 137 17.91 0.32 -38.13
C ASP A 137 19.11 -0.23 -37.34
N ASP A 138 19.97 -1.00 -37.99
CA ASP A 138 21.08 -1.69 -37.32
C ASP A 138 22.06 -0.71 -36.65
N SER A 139 22.20 0.52 -37.17
CA SER A 139 23.06 1.54 -36.53
C SER A 139 22.46 2.02 -35.21
N LEU A 140 21.12 2.20 -35.17
CA LEU A 140 20.39 2.53 -33.97
C LEU A 140 20.42 1.37 -32.96
N ALA A 141 20.18 0.13 -33.40
CA ALA A 141 20.25 -1.04 -32.54
C ALA A 141 21.65 -1.19 -31.91
N ARG A 142 22.72 -1.02 -32.69
CA ARG A 142 24.11 -1.00 -32.18
C ARG A 142 24.33 0.11 -31.16
N TYR A 143 23.80 1.31 -31.42
CA TYR A 143 23.90 2.43 -30.49
C TYR A 143 23.22 2.13 -29.15
N ILE A 144 21.98 1.64 -29.18
CA ILE A 144 21.22 1.24 -27.99
C ILE A 144 22.01 0.21 -27.17
N VAL A 145 22.46 -0.87 -27.80
CA VAL A 145 23.19 -1.97 -27.13
C VAL A 145 24.47 -1.47 -26.48
N ASN A 146 25.22 -0.59 -27.15
CA ASN A 146 26.47 -0.03 -26.59
C ASN A 146 26.23 0.86 -25.37
N ILE A 147 25.13 1.61 -25.33
CA ILE A 147 24.75 2.38 -24.14
C ILE A 147 24.33 1.45 -23.00
N LEU A 148 23.49 0.44 -23.29
CA LEU A 148 22.96 -0.48 -22.29
C LEU A 148 24.03 -1.35 -21.62
N ILE A 149 25.09 -1.70 -22.34
CA ILE A 149 26.21 -2.46 -21.78
C ILE A 149 26.89 -1.71 -20.63
N ARG A 150 26.91 -0.37 -20.62
CA ARG A 150 27.46 0.41 -19.50
C ARG A 150 26.72 0.14 -18.19
N PHE A 151 25.41 -0.06 -18.25
CA PHE A 151 24.61 -0.42 -17.08
C PHE A 151 24.89 -1.86 -16.65
N LEU A 152 25.13 -2.79 -17.59
CA LEU A 152 25.62 -4.13 -17.26
C LEU A 152 27.00 -4.11 -16.57
N HIS A 153 27.90 -3.17 -16.92
CA HIS A 153 29.19 -3.00 -16.23
C HIS A 153 29.03 -2.47 -14.81
N GLN A 154 28.18 -1.45 -14.62
CA GLN A 154 27.87 -0.91 -13.29
C GLN A 154 27.34 -1.99 -12.34
N MET A 155 26.58 -2.95 -12.88
CA MET A 155 26.14 -4.14 -12.13
C MET A 155 27.30 -5.08 -11.80
N ALA A 156 28.12 -5.44 -12.79
CA ALA A 156 29.19 -6.42 -12.63
C ALA A 156 30.30 -5.96 -11.66
N MET A 157 30.51 -4.65 -11.51
CA MET A 157 31.47 -4.09 -10.55
C MET A 157 30.99 -4.24 -9.09
N GLN A 158 29.68 -4.18 -8.82
CA GLN A 158 29.14 -4.47 -7.48
C GLN A 158 29.19 -5.97 -7.15
N ASP A 159 29.04 -6.82 -8.18
CA ASP A 159 29.22 -8.26 -8.03
C ASP A 159 30.68 -8.60 -7.67
N ALA A 160 31.67 -7.86 -8.20
CA ALA A 160 33.09 -8.12 -7.99
C ALA A 160 33.51 -8.05 -6.51
N ASP A 161 33.01 -7.05 -5.78
CA ASP A 161 33.22 -6.86 -4.33
C ASP A 161 32.60 -7.98 -3.47
N HIS A 162 31.63 -8.73 -4.03
CA HIS A 162 31.02 -9.91 -3.39
C HIS A 162 31.50 -11.25 -3.99
N SER A 163 32.21 -11.24 -5.11
CA SER A 163 32.58 -12.42 -5.91
C SER A 163 33.85 -13.15 -5.49
N PHE A 164 34.60 -12.63 -4.51
CA PHE A 164 35.70 -13.40 -3.90
C PHE A 164 35.20 -14.63 -3.12
N THR A 165 33.89 -14.77 -2.93
CA THR A 165 33.21 -15.96 -2.40
C THR A 165 32.31 -16.56 -3.48
N GLY A 166 32.66 -17.75 -3.97
CA GLY A 166 32.06 -18.43 -5.14
C GLY A 166 30.62 -18.90 -4.96
N SER A 167 29.71 -17.97 -4.70
CA SER A 167 28.31 -18.25 -4.39
C SER A 167 27.45 -18.57 -5.61
N GLY A 168 26.65 -19.62 -5.51
CA GLY A 168 25.52 -19.92 -6.40
C GLY A 168 24.19 -19.25 -6.00
N SER A 169 24.11 -18.56 -4.86
CA SER A 169 22.84 -17.91 -4.39
C SER A 169 22.59 -16.53 -5.00
N THR A 170 23.63 -15.82 -5.43
CA THR A 170 23.49 -14.57 -6.20
C THR A 170 22.89 -14.84 -7.58
N LEU A 171 23.16 -16.03 -8.15
CA LEU A 171 22.62 -16.47 -9.43
C LEU A 171 21.11 -16.76 -9.36
N SER A 172 20.61 -17.36 -8.28
CA SER A 172 19.18 -17.65 -8.09
C SER A 172 18.33 -16.38 -7.87
N SER A 173 18.82 -15.43 -7.06
CA SER A 173 18.15 -14.12 -6.91
C SER A 173 18.15 -13.33 -8.23
N ARG A 174 19.22 -13.45 -9.03
CA ARG A 174 19.37 -12.80 -10.35
C ARG A 174 18.50 -13.43 -11.44
N GLU A 175 18.40 -14.77 -11.46
CA GLU A 175 17.48 -15.51 -12.34
C GLU A 175 16.03 -15.10 -12.05
N ASN A 176 15.64 -14.94 -10.79
CA ASN A 176 14.31 -14.45 -10.42
C ASN A 176 14.03 -12.99 -10.85
N LEU A 177 15.03 -12.10 -10.81
CA LEU A 177 14.89 -10.69 -11.23
C LEU A 177 14.72 -10.56 -12.76
N LEU A 178 15.47 -11.33 -13.54
CA LEU A 178 15.31 -11.41 -15.00
C LEU A 178 14.01 -12.12 -15.37
N ARG A 179 13.64 -13.19 -14.64
CA ARG A 179 12.39 -13.95 -14.79
C ARG A 179 11.16 -13.07 -14.55
N GLN A 180 11.13 -12.22 -13.51
CA GLN A 180 9.99 -11.33 -13.24
C GLN A 180 9.82 -10.28 -14.36
N GLY A 181 10.92 -9.62 -14.76
CA GLY A 181 10.86 -8.60 -15.82
C GLY A 181 10.45 -9.13 -17.19
N ILE A 182 10.65 -10.44 -17.43
CA ILE A 182 10.25 -11.17 -18.64
C ILE A 182 8.86 -11.80 -18.52
N ALA A 183 8.44 -12.28 -17.34
CA ALA A 183 7.05 -12.67 -17.09
C ALA A 183 6.09 -11.47 -17.27
N ASP A 184 6.51 -10.29 -16.82
CA ASP A 184 5.84 -9.01 -17.10
C ASP A 184 5.80 -8.66 -18.61
N LEU A 185 6.65 -9.27 -19.46
CA LEU A 185 6.60 -9.12 -20.93
C LEU A 185 5.50 -9.99 -21.56
N ALA A 186 5.25 -11.17 -21.00
CA ALA A 186 4.26 -12.12 -21.51
C ALA A 186 2.82 -11.78 -21.08
N ALA A 187 2.65 -11.07 -19.96
CA ALA A 187 1.33 -10.80 -19.35
C ALA A 187 0.52 -9.65 -20.01
N GLY A 188 1.01 -9.02 -21.09
CA GLY A 188 0.22 -8.15 -21.98
C GLY A 188 -0.49 -6.92 -21.40
N SER A 189 -0.40 -6.64 -20.09
CA SER A 189 -1.15 -5.54 -19.48
C SER A 189 -0.35 -4.24 -19.48
N ILE A 190 -0.75 -3.30 -20.34
CA ILE A 190 -0.17 -1.95 -20.49
C ILE A 190 -0.40 -1.09 -19.22
N PHE A 191 -1.37 -1.44 -18.38
CA PHE A 191 -1.79 -0.65 -17.22
C PHE A 191 -1.05 -0.98 -15.91
N THR A 192 -0.34 -2.11 -15.85
CA THR A 192 0.39 -2.54 -14.65
C THR A 192 1.75 -1.86 -14.46
N MET A 193 2.28 -1.12 -15.44
CA MET A 193 3.61 -0.49 -15.32
C MET A 193 3.68 0.61 -14.23
N PHE A 194 2.54 1.16 -13.80
CA PHE A 194 2.46 2.11 -12.68
C PHE A 194 1.80 1.54 -11.41
N SER A 195 1.20 0.33 -11.48
CA SER A 195 0.43 -0.25 -10.37
C SER A 195 0.99 -1.58 -9.86
N SER A 196 1.77 -2.32 -10.67
CA SER A 196 2.40 -3.60 -10.30
C SER A 196 3.78 -3.44 -9.67
N TYR A 197 4.22 -2.19 -9.47
CA TYR A 197 5.33 -1.85 -8.60
C TYR A 197 4.78 -1.30 -7.28
N ALA A 198 3.87 -2.05 -6.64
CA ALA A 198 3.78 -1.99 -5.18
C ALA A 198 5.18 -2.37 -4.69
N PRO A 199 5.93 -1.43 -4.15
CA PRO A 199 7.36 -1.62 -4.09
C PRO A 199 7.67 -2.58 -2.96
N VAL A 200 8.74 -3.36 -3.10
CA VAL A 200 9.54 -3.75 -1.93
C VAL A 200 10.25 -2.47 -1.45
N LEU A 201 9.50 -1.48 -0.96
CA LEU A 201 10.03 -0.30 -0.27
C LEU A 201 10.18 -0.68 1.21
N THR A 202 11.36 -1.11 1.61
CA THR A 202 11.80 -0.77 2.97
C THR A 202 12.41 0.63 2.93
N ARG A 203 11.69 1.63 3.45
CA ARG A 203 12.26 2.97 3.65
C ARG A 203 12.76 3.11 5.09
N PRO A 204 13.96 3.68 5.33
CA PRO A 204 14.28 4.32 6.60
C PRO A 204 13.50 5.64 6.73
N SER A 205 13.09 5.96 7.96
CA SER A 205 12.30 7.13 8.34
C SER A 205 12.86 8.49 7.84
N PRO A 206 12.01 9.48 7.48
CA PRO A 206 12.46 10.79 7.01
C PRO A 206 12.63 11.77 8.18
N HIS A 207 13.76 11.71 8.88
CA HIS A 207 14.27 12.84 9.67
C HIS A 207 15.80 12.87 9.60
N SER A 208 16.37 13.49 8.57
CA SER A 208 17.75 14.00 8.59
C SER A 208 18.04 14.89 7.39
N SER A 209 17.28 15.97 7.24
CA SER A 209 17.82 17.16 6.57
C SER A 209 18.34 18.07 7.67
N TYR A 210 19.57 17.83 8.15
CA TYR A 210 20.51 18.85 8.66
C TYR A 210 21.86 18.18 8.95
N SER A 211 22.86 18.58 8.15
CA SER A 211 24.32 18.51 8.33
C SER A 211 24.88 17.67 9.49
N PHE A 212 25.71 16.66 9.20
CA PHE A 212 27.06 16.53 9.78
C PHE A 212 27.85 15.46 9.01
N HIS A 213 29.07 15.79 8.61
CA HIS A 213 30.03 14.87 7.97
C HIS A 213 30.34 13.67 8.89
N HIS A 214 29.84 12.49 8.55
CA HIS A 214 30.45 11.22 8.94
C HIS A 214 30.47 10.26 7.75
N GLN A 215 31.67 9.87 7.34
CA GLN A 215 31.96 8.95 6.26
C GLN A 215 31.41 7.55 6.58
N THR A 216 30.29 7.21 5.94
CA THR A 216 29.90 5.82 5.64
C THR A 216 29.55 5.79 4.16
N HIS A 217 30.20 4.93 3.37
CA HIS A 217 30.07 4.91 1.90
C HIS A 217 28.61 4.81 1.41
N PRO A 218 28.16 5.66 0.47
CA PRO A 218 26.79 5.65 -0.10
C PRO A 218 26.37 4.31 -0.72
N SER A 219 27.33 3.52 -1.19
CA SER A 219 27.16 2.23 -1.89
C SER A 219 26.54 1.11 -1.05
N SER A 220 26.43 1.30 0.27
CA SER A 220 25.93 0.30 1.23
C SER A 220 24.46 0.47 1.61
N SER A 221 23.78 1.49 1.09
CA SER A 221 22.36 1.74 1.37
C SER A 221 21.45 0.77 0.62
N ARG A 222 20.49 0.13 1.32
CA ARG A 222 19.51 -0.79 0.73
C ARG A 222 18.71 -0.18 -0.42
N ALA A 223 18.32 1.08 -0.31
CA ALA A 223 17.60 1.82 -1.36
C ALA A 223 18.43 2.00 -2.64
N TYR A 224 19.75 2.10 -2.51
CA TYR A 224 20.66 2.18 -3.65
C TYR A 224 20.72 0.83 -4.39
N GLN A 225 20.82 -0.27 -3.65
CA GLN A 225 20.81 -1.62 -4.20
C GLN A 225 19.48 -1.96 -4.90
N GLU A 226 18.35 -1.61 -4.31
CA GLU A 226 17.01 -1.78 -4.90
C GLU A 226 16.88 -1.01 -6.21
N LEU A 227 17.29 0.26 -6.24
CA LEU A 227 17.28 1.09 -7.44
C LEU A 227 18.16 0.51 -8.55
N MET A 228 19.33 -0.04 -8.19
CA MET A 228 20.18 -0.76 -9.15
C MET A 228 19.47 -1.95 -9.75
N GLN A 229 18.86 -2.81 -8.93
CA GLN A 229 18.11 -3.96 -9.43
C GLN A 229 17.01 -3.55 -10.42
N GLU A 230 16.31 -2.44 -10.20
CA GLU A 230 15.30 -1.93 -11.15
C GLU A 230 15.90 -1.47 -12.48
N ILE A 231 17.05 -0.78 -12.45
CA ILE A 231 17.78 -0.42 -13.67
C ILE A 231 18.18 -1.67 -14.45
N CYS A 232 18.59 -2.73 -13.75
CA CYS A 232 18.93 -4.02 -14.37
C CYS A 232 17.73 -4.61 -15.11
N ARG A 233 16.57 -4.67 -14.43
CA ARG A 233 15.34 -5.24 -15.01
C ARG A 233 14.90 -4.46 -16.25
N ALA A 234 14.90 -3.13 -16.18
CA ALA A 234 14.54 -2.29 -17.32
C ALA A 234 15.53 -2.47 -18.49
N THR A 235 16.83 -2.55 -18.19
CA THR A 235 17.89 -2.80 -19.18
C THR A 235 17.73 -4.15 -19.87
N ALA A 236 17.49 -5.22 -19.10
CA ALA A 236 17.27 -6.56 -19.63
C ALA A 236 16.01 -6.62 -20.51
N GLY A 237 14.91 -5.97 -20.10
CA GLY A 237 13.68 -5.87 -20.90
C GLY A 237 13.91 -5.22 -22.26
N ILE A 238 14.70 -4.13 -22.31
CA ILE A 238 15.04 -3.48 -23.58
C ILE A 238 15.91 -4.40 -24.45
N LEU A 239 16.96 -5.00 -23.87
CA LEU A 239 17.84 -5.92 -24.59
C LEU A 239 17.09 -7.15 -25.14
N PHE A 240 16.06 -7.62 -24.43
CA PHE A 240 15.19 -8.69 -24.88
C PHE A 240 14.43 -8.30 -26.17
N VAL A 241 13.81 -7.11 -26.21
CA VAL A 241 13.12 -6.65 -27.43
C VAL A 241 14.10 -6.39 -28.58
N ILE A 242 15.26 -5.82 -28.29
CA ILE A 242 16.30 -5.55 -29.31
C ILE A 242 16.89 -6.85 -29.88
N SER A 243 17.10 -7.87 -29.05
CA SER A 243 17.58 -9.17 -29.52
C SER A 243 16.53 -9.96 -30.31
N ALA A 244 15.24 -9.77 -30.02
CA ALA A 244 14.15 -10.30 -30.84
C ALA A 244 14.14 -9.65 -32.24
N SER A 245 14.21 -8.32 -32.31
CA SER A 245 14.15 -7.53 -33.56
C SER A 245 15.44 -7.58 -34.39
N ASN A 246 16.62 -7.44 -33.77
CA ASN A 246 17.92 -7.29 -34.44
C ASN A 246 18.93 -8.34 -33.95
N TRP A 247 18.56 -9.63 -33.98
CA TRP A 247 19.42 -10.73 -33.51
C TRP A 247 20.84 -10.73 -34.10
N ASN A 248 20.99 -10.45 -35.39
CA ASN A 248 22.29 -10.44 -36.06
C ASN A 248 23.28 -9.44 -35.43
N VAL A 249 22.79 -8.29 -34.95
CA VAL A 249 23.61 -7.28 -34.27
C VAL A 249 24.13 -7.83 -32.94
N ILE A 250 23.25 -8.42 -32.14
CA ILE A 250 23.59 -9.02 -30.84
C ILE A 250 24.54 -10.21 -31.01
N PHE A 251 24.21 -11.10 -31.95
CA PHE A 251 24.98 -12.31 -32.18
C PHE A 251 26.38 -12.01 -32.72
N LEU A 252 26.51 -11.06 -33.67
CA LEU A 252 27.82 -10.63 -34.15
C LEU A 252 28.67 -10.06 -33.01
N LYS A 253 28.07 -9.28 -32.10
CA LYS A 253 28.78 -8.73 -30.96
C LYS A 253 29.26 -9.83 -29.99
N LEU A 254 28.42 -10.81 -29.70
CA LEU A 254 28.78 -12.00 -28.92
C LEU A 254 29.92 -12.78 -29.59
N LYS A 255 29.85 -13.02 -30.90
CA LYS A 255 30.90 -13.70 -31.67
C LYS A 255 32.24 -12.99 -31.58
N THR A 256 32.25 -11.69 -31.84
CA THR A 256 33.47 -10.87 -31.76
C THR A 256 34.08 -10.92 -30.35
N LYS A 257 33.23 -10.84 -29.32
CA LYS A 257 33.70 -10.93 -27.93
C LYS A 257 34.27 -12.30 -27.60
N LEU A 258 33.60 -13.39 -27.99
CA LEU A 258 34.09 -14.76 -27.79
C LEU A 258 35.43 -14.98 -28.49
N ALA A 259 35.56 -14.55 -29.75
CA ALA A 259 36.82 -14.63 -30.49
C ALA A 259 37.96 -13.89 -29.78
N TYR A 260 37.71 -12.67 -29.29
CA TYR A 260 38.67 -11.92 -28.48
C TYR A 260 39.05 -12.67 -27.19
N LEU A 261 38.08 -13.21 -26.46
CA LEU A 261 38.30 -13.93 -25.21
C LEU A 261 39.07 -15.25 -25.40
N SER A 262 38.99 -15.86 -26.59
CA SER A 262 39.77 -17.05 -26.96
C SER A 262 41.23 -16.73 -27.30
N SER A 263 41.54 -15.52 -27.76
CA SER A 263 42.91 -15.13 -28.19
C SER A 263 43.62 -14.18 -27.23
N THR A 264 42.92 -13.59 -26.25
CA THR A 264 43.50 -12.54 -25.39
C THR A 264 44.59 -13.07 -24.45
N SER A 265 45.70 -12.33 -24.36
CA SER A 265 46.77 -12.58 -23.39
C SER A 265 46.42 -12.09 -21.98
N ASP A 266 45.43 -11.20 -21.83
CA ASP A 266 45.03 -10.60 -20.55
C ASP A 266 44.56 -11.66 -19.53
N GLU A 267 45.12 -11.66 -18.32
CA GLU A 267 44.78 -12.63 -17.27
C GLU A 267 43.34 -12.48 -16.76
N TRP A 268 42.81 -11.26 -16.76
CA TRP A 268 41.48 -10.93 -16.22
C TRP A 268 40.62 -10.17 -17.23
N PRO A 269 40.33 -10.76 -18.39
CA PRO A 269 39.62 -10.08 -19.45
C PRO A 269 38.16 -9.85 -19.05
N GLU A 270 37.63 -8.70 -19.42
CA GLU A 270 36.28 -8.29 -19.07
C GLU A 270 35.20 -9.17 -19.75
N THR A 271 34.28 -9.73 -18.96
CA THR A 271 33.28 -10.72 -19.40
C THR A 271 31.84 -10.20 -19.45
N VAL A 272 31.59 -8.93 -19.11
CA VAL A 272 30.24 -8.35 -18.96
C VAL A 272 29.38 -8.50 -20.22
N GLU A 273 29.97 -8.33 -21.41
CA GLU A 273 29.25 -8.47 -22.68
C GLU A 273 28.69 -9.89 -22.91
N LEU A 274 29.22 -10.92 -22.24
CA LEU A 274 28.64 -12.27 -22.30
C LEU A 274 27.24 -12.32 -21.68
N ARG A 275 26.91 -11.40 -20.76
CA ARG A 275 25.56 -11.28 -20.15
C ARG A 275 24.48 -10.85 -21.15
N LEU A 276 24.85 -10.36 -22.33
CA LEU A 276 23.89 -10.16 -23.42
C LEU A 276 23.13 -11.45 -23.74
N LEU A 277 23.75 -12.62 -23.54
CA LEU A 277 23.10 -13.90 -23.76
C LEU A 277 21.94 -14.13 -22.79
N GLU A 278 22.09 -13.78 -21.50
CA GLU A 278 21.03 -13.92 -20.49
C GLU A 278 19.84 -12.99 -20.75
N CYS A 279 20.08 -11.86 -21.42
CA CYS A 279 19.05 -10.86 -21.75
C CYS A 279 18.43 -11.06 -23.14
N SER A 280 18.82 -12.10 -23.87
CA SER A 280 18.41 -12.29 -25.26
C SER A 280 17.11 -13.09 -25.41
N ALA A 281 16.27 -12.71 -26.37
CA ALA A 281 15.11 -13.46 -26.82
C ALA A 281 15.54 -14.68 -27.68
N LEU A 282 16.12 -15.68 -27.02
CA LEU A 282 16.62 -16.90 -27.64
C LEU A 282 15.45 -17.84 -27.96
N ASN A 283 15.11 -17.99 -29.24
CA ASN A 283 14.29 -19.12 -29.72
C ASN A 283 15.20 -20.31 -30.08
N SER A 284 14.60 -21.44 -30.47
CA SER A 284 15.28 -22.69 -30.81
C SER A 284 16.44 -22.48 -31.80
N ARG A 285 16.22 -21.73 -32.88
CA ARG A 285 17.25 -21.44 -33.91
C ARG A 285 18.39 -20.61 -33.36
N ARG A 286 18.08 -19.55 -32.61
CA ARG A 286 19.08 -18.65 -32.00
C ARG A 286 19.91 -19.38 -30.95
N LEU A 287 19.27 -20.20 -30.11
CA LEU A 287 19.94 -21.04 -29.13
C LEU A 287 20.87 -22.05 -29.81
N SER A 288 20.42 -22.73 -30.87
CA SER A 288 21.26 -23.63 -31.67
C SER A 288 22.49 -22.92 -32.26
N ALA A 289 22.34 -21.70 -32.77
CA ALA A 289 23.45 -20.91 -33.29
C ALA A 289 24.47 -20.53 -32.21
N VAL A 290 24.00 -20.21 -30.99
CA VAL A 290 24.88 -19.96 -29.84
C VAL A 290 25.61 -21.23 -29.43
N LEU A 291 24.91 -22.36 -29.29
CA LEU A 291 25.53 -23.64 -28.93
C LEU A 291 26.61 -24.05 -29.94
N GLN A 292 26.32 -23.92 -31.24
CA GLN A 292 27.27 -24.21 -32.31
C GLN A 292 28.54 -23.35 -32.17
N GLU A 293 28.40 -22.05 -31.93
CA GLU A 293 29.53 -21.15 -31.78
C GLU A 293 30.37 -21.50 -30.54
N LEU A 294 29.70 -21.85 -29.44
CA LEU A 294 30.39 -22.29 -28.23
C LEU A 294 31.11 -23.62 -28.45
N CYS A 295 30.50 -24.60 -29.11
CA CYS A 295 31.19 -25.86 -29.45
C CYS A 295 32.50 -25.64 -30.21
N ASN A 296 32.58 -24.61 -31.07
CA ASN A 296 33.79 -24.30 -31.83
C ASN A 296 34.90 -23.67 -30.96
N GLY A 297 34.55 -22.89 -29.94
CA GLY A 297 35.49 -22.04 -29.20
C GLY A 297 35.72 -22.40 -27.73
N PHE A 298 34.84 -23.21 -27.10
CA PHE A 298 34.75 -23.32 -25.65
C PHE A 298 36.04 -23.80 -24.97
N LEU A 299 36.71 -24.79 -25.56
CA LEU A 299 37.98 -25.33 -25.03
C LEU A 299 39.16 -24.36 -25.18
N HIS A 300 39.06 -23.38 -26.09
CA HIS A 300 40.09 -22.36 -26.28
C HIS A 300 39.97 -21.21 -25.27
N LEU A 301 38.85 -21.09 -24.57
CA LEU A 301 38.64 -20.06 -23.55
C LEU A 301 39.47 -20.36 -22.29
N LYS A 302 39.88 -19.31 -21.58
CA LYS A 302 40.52 -19.45 -20.27
C LYS A 302 39.54 -20.04 -19.24
N LYS A 303 40.08 -20.74 -18.23
CA LYS A 303 39.30 -21.46 -17.20
C LYS A 303 38.25 -20.58 -16.51
N GLY A 304 38.59 -19.36 -16.10
CA GLY A 304 37.64 -18.45 -15.44
C GLY A 304 36.47 -18.04 -16.35
N ILE A 305 36.74 -17.88 -17.66
CA ILE A 305 35.74 -17.54 -18.67
C ILE A 305 34.83 -18.73 -18.93
N GLN A 306 35.39 -19.96 -19.02
CA GLN A 306 34.61 -21.19 -19.16
C GLN A 306 33.59 -21.35 -18.02
N LEU A 307 33.98 -21.06 -16.77
CA LEU A 307 33.08 -21.11 -15.62
C LEU A 307 31.99 -20.03 -15.68
N THR A 308 32.36 -18.80 -16.02
CA THR A 308 31.40 -17.69 -16.15
C THR A 308 30.36 -17.97 -17.24
N LEU A 309 30.84 -18.42 -18.40
CA LEU A 309 30.00 -18.75 -19.53
C LEU A 309 29.11 -19.96 -19.25
N ALA A 310 29.58 -20.92 -18.46
CA ALA A 310 28.77 -22.08 -18.10
C ALA A 310 27.54 -21.69 -17.26
N SER A 311 27.71 -20.79 -16.30
CA SER A 311 26.59 -20.23 -15.53
C SER A 311 25.63 -19.45 -16.41
N ILE A 312 26.15 -18.53 -17.24
CA ILE A 312 25.35 -17.73 -18.18
C ILE A 312 24.53 -18.61 -19.13
N LEU A 313 25.16 -19.65 -19.69
CA LEU A 313 24.50 -20.54 -20.65
C LEU A 313 23.41 -21.38 -19.98
N ARG A 314 23.60 -21.86 -18.75
CA ARG A 314 22.54 -22.56 -18.01
C ARG A 314 21.31 -21.67 -17.86
N SER A 315 21.49 -20.46 -17.37
CA SER A 315 20.39 -19.51 -17.19
C SER A 315 19.73 -19.22 -18.54
N SER A 316 20.51 -19.00 -19.60
CA SER A 316 19.98 -18.72 -20.95
C SER A 316 19.12 -19.87 -21.51
N ILE A 317 19.49 -21.13 -21.28
CA ILE A 317 18.68 -22.29 -21.66
C ILE A 317 17.36 -22.31 -20.88
N TRP A 318 17.39 -22.03 -19.57
CA TRP A 318 16.17 -21.93 -18.77
C TRP A 318 15.24 -20.81 -19.24
N HIS A 319 15.79 -19.65 -19.59
CA HIS A 319 15.01 -18.55 -20.17
C HIS A 319 14.35 -18.96 -21.48
N TRP A 320 15.02 -19.73 -22.35
CA TRP A 320 14.40 -20.26 -23.57
C TRP A 320 13.22 -21.19 -23.25
N ILE A 321 13.38 -22.14 -22.33
CA ILE A 321 12.29 -23.07 -21.93
C ILE A 321 11.08 -22.29 -21.39
N GLN A 322 11.31 -21.24 -20.60
CA GLN A 322 10.26 -20.42 -20.00
C GLN A 322 9.57 -19.48 -21.01
N THR A 323 10.35 -18.90 -21.93
CA THR A 323 9.86 -17.90 -22.90
C THR A 323 9.19 -18.54 -24.12
N TYR A 324 9.71 -19.69 -24.57
CA TYR A 324 9.23 -20.43 -25.73
C TYR A 324 8.87 -21.88 -25.35
N PRO A 325 7.91 -22.09 -24.41
CA PRO A 325 7.60 -23.42 -23.90
C PRO A 325 7.11 -24.37 -24.98
N THR A 326 6.43 -23.86 -26.02
CA THR A 326 5.94 -24.64 -27.16
C THR A 326 7.07 -25.28 -27.98
N GLU A 327 8.20 -24.59 -28.15
CA GLU A 327 9.37 -25.14 -28.84
C GLU A 327 10.02 -26.26 -28.02
N PHE A 328 10.10 -26.09 -26.69
CA PHE A 328 10.63 -27.12 -25.80
C PHE A 328 9.73 -28.38 -25.76
N ILE A 329 8.40 -28.18 -25.74
CA ILE A 329 7.43 -29.28 -25.85
C ILE A 329 7.64 -30.05 -27.16
N ALA A 330 7.73 -29.35 -28.28
CA ALA A 330 7.93 -29.96 -29.59
C ALA A 330 9.25 -30.74 -29.67
N LEU A 331 10.33 -30.20 -29.09
CA LEU A 331 11.61 -30.90 -28.97
C LEU A 331 11.45 -32.22 -28.22
N CYS A 332 10.86 -32.20 -27.03
CA CYS A 332 10.67 -33.40 -26.21
C CYS A 332 9.77 -34.44 -26.87
N GLN A 333 8.69 -34.01 -27.53
CA GLN A 333 7.77 -34.90 -28.25
C GLN A 333 8.41 -35.53 -29.49
N SER A 334 9.30 -34.80 -30.18
CA SER A 334 9.99 -35.32 -31.35
C SER A 334 10.98 -36.45 -31.03
N GLY A 335 11.41 -36.55 -29.76
CA GLY A 335 12.45 -37.47 -29.31
C GLY A 335 13.84 -37.18 -29.90
N LYS A 336 14.03 -36.05 -30.60
CA LYS A 336 15.32 -35.65 -31.20
C LYS A 336 16.05 -34.67 -30.30
N ARG A 337 17.37 -34.56 -30.48
CA ARG A 337 18.20 -33.52 -29.85
C ARG A 337 18.08 -32.18 -30.57
N LEU A 338 18.27 -31.09 -29.82
CA LEU A 338 18.33 -29.74 -30.37
C LEU A 338 19.56 -29.59 -31.29
N ASP A 339 19.41 -28.85 -32.38
CA ASP A 339 20.53 -28.52 -33.26
C ASP A 339 21.59 -27.66 -32.55
N GLY A 340 22.83 -27.66 -33.03
CA GLY A 340 23.94 -26.89 -32.45
C GLY A 340 24.88 -27.68 -31.55
N GLY A 341 24.71 -29.01 -31.44
CA GLY A 341 25.64 -29.90 -30.75
C GLY A 341 25.66 -29.84 -29.22
N PRO A 342 24.51 -29.73 -28.51
CA PRO A 342 24.48 -29.72 -27.04
C PRO A 342 25.20 -30.93 -26.40
N GLU A 343 25.18 -32.09 -27.05
CA GLU A 343 25.87 -33.31 -26.62
C GLU A 343 27.40 -33.19 -26.64
N LEU A 344 27.95 -32.40 -27.57
CA LEU A 344 29.38 -32.15 -27.69
C LEU A 344 29.84 -31.26 -26.54
N LEU A 345 29.08 -30.18 -26.28
CA LEU A 345 29.36 -29.29 -25.17
C LEU A 345 29.22 -30.00 -23.82
N PHE A 346 28.24 -30.91 -23.69
CA PHE A 346 28.12 -31.78 -22.52
C PHE A 346 29.40 -32.59 -22.28
N ASP A 347 29.96 -33.21 -23.34
CA ASP A 347 31.17 -34.03 -23.22
C ASP A 347 32.41 -33.19 -22.89
N MET A 348 32.51 -31.97 -23.43
CA MET A 348 33.56 -31.00 -23.07
C MET A 348 33.48 -30.64 -21.58
N CYS A 349 32.29 -30.25 -21.10
CA CYS A 349 32.04 -29.95 -19.68
C CYS A 349 32.36 -31.16 -18.79
N SER A 350 32.05 -32.38 -19.24
CA SER A 350 32.37 -33.60 -18.50
C SER A 350 33.88 -33.79 -18.31
N GLY A 351 34.69 -33.42 -19.29
CA GLY A 351 36.16 -33.47 -19.19
C GLY A 351 36.73 -32.37 -18.27
N LEU A 352 36.07 -31.21 -18.21
CA LEU A 352 36.50 -30.06 -17.39
C LEU A 352 36.08 -30.15 -15.92
N ALA A 353 35.06 -30.95 -15.61
CA ALA A 353 34.50 -31.17 -14.27
C ALA A 353 35.36 -32.10 -13.39
N ASP A 354 36.66 -31.80 -13.28
CA ASP A 354 37.70 -32.62 -12.63
C ASP A 354 37.68 -32.54 -11.08
N ASN A 355 37.18 -31.45 -10.50
CA ASN A 355 37.18 -31.21 -9.05
C ASN A 355 35.83 -30.70 -8.54
N PRO A 356 35.55 -30.77 -7.22
CA PRO A 356 34.25 -30.38 -6.67
C PRO A 356 33.81 -28.94 -6.99
N LYS A 357 34.73 -27.96 -7.00
CA LYS A 357 34.41 -26.55 -7.31
C LYS A 357 33.93 -26.39 -8.76
N ARG A 358 34.59 -27.08 -9.69
CA ARG A 358 34.18 -27.07 -11.10
C ARG A 358 32.91 -27.88 -11.35
N LYS A 359 32.76 -29.02 -10.66
CA LYS A 359 31.53 -29.81 -10.70
C LYS A 359 30.31 -28.99 -10.26
N ALA A 360 30.46 -28.12 -9.25
CA ALA A 360 29.39 -27.24 -8.80
C ALA A 360 28.83 -26.31 -9.89
N ILE A 361 29.63 -25.95 -10.90
CA ILE A 361 29.22 -25.07 -12.00
C ILE A 361 28.86 -25.88 -13.26
N PHE A 362 29.66 -26.90 -13.61
CA PHE A 362 29.45 -27.66 -14.82
C PHE A 362 28.32 -28.70 -14.70
N TRP A 363 28.07 -29.31 -13.54
CA TRP A 363 26.98 -30.29 -13.41
C TRP A 363 25.61 -29.69 -13.72
N PRO A 364 25.27 -28.50 -13.22
CA PRO A 364 24.01 -27.88 -13.59
C PRO A 364 23.91 -27.54 -15.09
N LEU A 365 24.98 -27.05 -15.71
CA LEU A 365 25.00 -26.86 -17.18
C LEU A 365 24.84 -28.19 -17.92
N GLN A 366 25.57 -29.23 -17.52
CA GLN A 366 25.45 -30.58 -18.10
C GLN A 366 24.03 -31.12 -17.98
N THR A 367 23.33 -30.83 -16.89
CA THR A 367 21.94 -31.23 -16.68
C THR A 367 21.02 -30.60 -17.72
N VAL A 368 21.07 -29.28 -17.89
CA VAL A 368 20.22 -28.60 -18.89
C VAL A 368 20.62 -28.94 -20.32
N LEU A 369 21.91 -29.16 -20.62
CA LEU A 369 22.35 -29.64 -21.94
C LEU A 369 21.84 -31.05 -22.26
N LEU A 370 21.76 -31.92 -21.25
CA LEU A 370 21.19 -33.26 -21.40
C LEU A 370 19.67 -33.20 -21.62
N ILE A 371 18.97 -32.25 -20.98
CA ILE A 371 17.54 -31.98 -21.21
C ILE A 371 17.28 -31.57 -22.68
N LEU A 372 18.23 -30.88 -23.34
CA LEU A 372 18.16 -30.57 -24.77
C LEU A 372 18.41 -31.78 -25.70
N CYS A 373 18.73 -32.95 -25.15
CA CYS A 373 18.96 -34.20 -25.88
C CYS A 373 17.97 -35.31 -25.46
N PRO A 374 16.67 -35.20 -25.79
CA PRO A 374 15.65 -36.20 -25.43
C PRO A 374 16.01 -37.66 -25.74
N ASP A 375 16.59 -37.95 -26.91
CA ASP A 375 17.07 -39.28 -27.32
C ASP A 375 18.11 -39.85 -26.34
N LEU A 376 19.14 -39.06 -26.04
CA LEU A 376 20.22 -39.46 -25.14
C LEU A 376 19.77 -39.54 -23.69
N LEU A 377 18.88 -38.65 -23.26
CA LEU A 377 18.29 -38.66 -21.93
C LEU A 377 17.41 -39.90 -21.72
N MET A 378 16.65 -40.31 -22.75
CA MET A 378 15.82 -41.52 -22.70
C MET A 378 16.71 -42.76 -22.52
N GLY A 379 17.73 -42.93 -23.38
CA GLY A 379 18.66 -44.06 -23.26
C GLY A 379 19.41 -44.09 -21.91
N ALA A 380 19.68 -42.92 -21.32
CA ALA A 380 20.26 -42.82 -19.98
C ALA A 380 19.26 -43.17 -18.86
N ALA A 381 17.97 -42.84 -19.02
CA ALA A 381 16.92 -43.16 -18.05
C ALA A 381 16.58 -44.66 -18.01
N MET A 382 16.52 -45.33 -19.17
CA MET A 382 16.26 -46.77 -19.25
C MET A 382 17.48 -47.64 -18.96
N ASN A 383 18.64 -47.04 -18.72
CA ASN A 383 19.90 -47.72 -18.46
C ASN A 383 20.33 -48.72 -19.57
N GLU A 384 19.87 -48.47 -20.80
CA GLU A 384 20.05 -49.37 -21.96
C GLU A 384 21.48 -49.31 -22.54
N ALA A 385 22.23 -48.25 -22.26
CA ALA A 385 23.62 -48.09 -22.68
C ALA A 385 24.49 -47.53 -21.55
N ARG A 386 25.58 -48.24 -21.19
CA ARG A 386 26.64 -47.72 -20.31
C ARG A 386 27.44 -46.61 -20.99
N ASN A 387 26.79 -45.46 -21.22
CA ASN A 387 27.40 -44.29 -21.84
C ASN A 387 27.70 -43.20 -20.78
N LYS A 388 28.47 -42.18 -21.17
CA LYS A 388 28.86 -41.08 -20.26
C LYS A 388 27.66 -40.34 -19.63
N LYS A 389 26.52 -40.32 -20.33
CA LYS A 389 25.30 -39.61 -19.91
C LYS A 389 24.55 -40.41 -18.83
N ALA A 390 24.44 -41.73 -18.98
CA ALA A 390 23.94 -42.64 -17.94
C ALA A 390 24.83 -42.60 -16.68
N LEU A 391 26.16 -42.65 -16.86
CA LEU A 391 27.11 -42.51 -15.74
C LEU A 391 26.97 -41.17 -15.00
N PHE A 392 26.68 -40.08 -15.73
CA PHE A 392 26.44 -38.78 -15.11
C PHE A 392 25.18 -38.80 -14.23
N LEU A 393 24.05 -39.33 -14.73
CA LEU A 393 22.82 -39.46 -13.93
C LEU A 393 23.03 -40.36 -12.70
N ASP A 394 23.73 -41.49 -12.84
CA ASP A 394 24.08 -42.36 -11.72
C ASP A 394 24.94 -41.64 -10.67
N ASN A 395 25.90 -40.82 -11.11
CA ASN A 395 26.73 -40.02 -10.21
C ASN A 395 25.92 -38.95 -9.49
N LEU A 396 24.95 -38.32 -10.15
CA LEU A 396 24.01 -37.39 -9.51
C LEU A 396 23.17 -38.14 -8.45
N LYS A 397 22.56 -39.28 -8.80
CA LYS A 397 21.73 -40.09 -7.87
C LYS A 397 22.52 -40.51 -6.63
N LYS A 398 23.77 -40.95 -6.80
CA LYS A 398 24.67 -41.32 -5.69
C LYS A 398 25.01 -40.10 -4.82
N SER A 399 25.31 -38.96 -5.46
CA SER A 399 25.69 -37.73 -4.75
C SER A 399 24.53 -37.10 -3.99
N LEU A 400 23.29 -37.32 -4.43
CA LEU A 400 22.08 -36.81 -3.76
C LEU A 400 21.94 -37.38 -2.34
N LYS A 401 22.31 -38.65 -2.14
CA LYS A 401 22.19 -39.34 -0.85
C LYS A 401 23.32 -38.96 0.11
N PHE A 402 24.56 -38.87 -0.40
CA PHE A 402 25.74 -38.58 0.41
C PHE A 402 26.80 -37.79 -0.38
N GLY A 403 27.46 -36.82 0.26
CA GLY A 403 28.70 -36.23 -0.25
C GLY A 403 28.74 -34.70 -0.25
N ARG A 404 29.91 -34.14 -0.62
CA ARG A 404 30.16 -32.68 -0.68
C ARG A 404 29.49 -31.98 -1.86
N LEU A 405 29.05 -32.73 -2.88
CA LEU A 405 28.37 -32.24 -4.08
C LEU A 405 26.86 -32.46 -4.03
N SER A 406 26.38 -32.79 -2.85
CA SER A 406 25.01 -33.21 -2.65
C SER A 406 24.05 -32.05 -2.93
N ASP A 407 24.38 -30.81 -2.56
CA ASP A 407 23.54 -29.61 -2.84
C ASP A 407 23.46 -29.32 -4.35
N VAL A 408 24.57 -29.52 -5.05
CA VAL A 408 24.64 -29.39 -6.51
C VAL A 408 23.76 -30.45 -7.18
N ALA A 409 23.80 -31.70 -6.68
CA ALA A 409 22.95 -32.77 -7.19
C ALA A 409 21.46 -32.48 -6.94
N THR A 410 21.10 -31.93 -5.77
CA THR A 410 19.75 -31.46 -5.48
C THR A 410 19.29 -30.43 -6.51
N ALA A 411 20.09 -29.41 -6.79
CA ALA A 411 19.76 -28.38 -7.79
C ALA A 411 19.57 -28.95 -9.20
N CYS A 412 20.43 -29.90 -9.62
CA CYS A 412 20.30 -30.57 -10.92
C CYS A 412 19.00 -31.38 -11.01
N PHE A 413 18.60 -32.06 -9.94
CA PHE A 413 17.37 -32.84 -9.93
C PHE A 413 16.11 -31.96 -9.86
N VAL A 414 16.17 -30.82 -9.18
CA VAL A 414 15.11 -29.80 -9.25
C VAL A 414 14.96 -29.27 -10.69
N ASP A 415 16.06 -29.04 -11.43
CA ASP A 415 15.98 -28.67 -12.85
C ASP A 415 15.23 -29.71 -13.68
N ILE A 416 15.52 -31.01 -13.46
CA ILE A 416 14.83 -32.12 -14.14
C ILE A 416 13.34 -32.13 -13.80
N CYS A 417 12.97 -31.97 -12.52
CA CYS A 417 11.57 -31.88 -12.10
C CYS A 417 10.87 -30.68 -12.75
N LYS A 418 11.48 -29.49 -12.72
CA LYS A 418 10.94 -28.29 -13.36
C LYS A 418 10.72 -28.51 -14.85
N ALA A 419 11.71 -29.05 -15.57
CA ALA A 419 11.59 -29.31 -17.01
C ALA A 419 10.44 -30.30 -17.31
N CYS A 420 10.24 -31.28 -16.44
CA CYS A 420 9.14 -32.24 -16.56
C CYS A 420 7.75 -31.59 -16.43
N THR A 421 7.62 -30.42 -15.78
CA THR A 421 6.35 -29.67 -15.71
C THR A 421 5.95 -29.03 -17.04
N TYR A 422 6.91 -28.80 -17.94
CA TYR A 422 6.67 -28.18 -19.25
C TYR A 422 6.18 -29.17 -20.31
N VAL A 423 6.14 -30.47 -20.02
CA VAL A 423 5.80 -31.50 -21.00
C VAL A 423 4.54 -32.26 -20.59
N PRO A 424 3.71 -32.74 -21.55
CA PRO A 424 2.51 -33.51 -21.24
C PRO A 424 2.85 -34.85 -20.56
N LYS A 425 1.83 -35.49 -19.99
CA LYS A 425 1.94 -36.84 -19.41
C LYS A 425 1.98 -37.87 -20.54
N SER A 426 3.18 -38.21 -21.00
CA SER A 426 3.42 -39.24 -22.02
C SER A 426 4.62 -40.11 -21.64
N ASP A 427 4.47 -41.42 -21.78
CA ASP A 427 5.52 -42.41 -21.47
C ASP A 427 6.69 -42.35 -22.46
N SER A 428 6.51 -41.70 -23.61
CA SER A 428 7.59 -41.48 -24.58
C SER A 428 8.63 -40.44 -24.14
N ILE A 429 8.42 -39.75 -23.02
CA ILE A 429 9.25 -38.62 -22.58
C ILE A 429 10.17 -39.06 -21.44
N ALA A 430 11.48 -39.00 -21.67
CA ALA A 430 12.52 -39.46 -20.73
C ALA A 430 12.39 -38.87 -19.30
N LEU A 431 12.04 -37.59 -19.19
CA LEU A 431 11.91 -36.88 -17.91
C LEU A 431 10.89 -37.55 -16.97
N ARG A 432 9.83 -38.17 -17.52
CA ARG A 432 8.75 -38.81 -16.75
C ARG A 432 9.22 -40.07 -16.03
N HIS A 433 10.28 -40.72 -16.52
CA HIS A 433 10.86 -41.93 -15.93
C HIS A 433 11.86 -41.62 -14.81
N ILE A 434 12.51 -40.45 -14.85
CA ILE A 434 13.54 -40.07 -13.87
C ILE A 434 12.91 -39.54 -12.57
N VAL A 435 11.88 -38.70 -12.68
CA VAL A 435 11.27 -37.98 -11.53
C VAL A 435 10.81 -38.91 -10.38
N PRO A 436 10.11 -40.04 -10.63
CA PRO A 436 9.61 -40.89 -9.54
C PRO A 436 10.72 -41.48 -8.66
N GLU A 437 11.92 -41.68 -9.21
CA GLU A 437 13.06 -42.27 -8.47
C GLU A 437 13.77 -41.29 -7.54
N ILE A 438 13.48 -39.99 -7.65
CA ILE A 438 14.19 -38.92 -6.93
C ILE A 438 13.26 -38.05 -6.07
N GLU A 439 11.95 -38.12 -6.29
CA GLU A 439 10.96 -37.29 -5.61
C GLU A 439 11.04 -37.41 -4.08
N HIS A 440 11.17 -38.64 -3.58
CA HIS A 440 11.26 -38.91 -2.14
C HIS A 440 12.54 -38.33 -1.54
N GLU A 441 13.70 -38.59 -2.14
CA GLU A 441 14.98 -38.07 -1.68
C GLU A 441 15.06 -36.54 -1.73
N LEU A 442 14.49 -35.89 -2.75
CA LEU A 442 14.44 -34.43 -2.83
C LEU A 442 13.60 -33.82 -1.72
N ARG A 443 12.42 -34.41 -1.44
CA ARG A 443 11.52 -33.94 -0.40
C ARG A 443 12.18 -34.03 0.98
N ASP A 444 12.66 -35.21 1.34
CA ASP A 444 13.24 -35.45 2.68
C ASP A 444 14.46 -34.56 2.95
N ARG A 445 15.11 -34.10 1.89
CA ARG A 445 16.29 -33.25 2.00
C ARG A 445 15.98 -31.76 2.06
N LEU A 446 15.09 -31.28 1.19
CA LEU A 446 14.76 -29.85 1.10
C LEU A 446 13.80 -29.42 2.21
N PHE A 447 12.94 -30.33 2.67
CA PHE A 447 11.87 -30.05 3.63
C PHE A 447 12.05 -30.86 4.92
N ASP A 448 13.27 -30.88 5.48
CA ASP A 448 13.54 -31.38 6.83
C ASP A 448 13.59 -30.20 7.84
N PRO A 449 12.59 -30.03 8.71
CA PRO A 449 12.59 -28.96 9.72
C PRO A 449 13.75 -29.06 10.73
N GLN A 450 14.28 -30.26 10.97
CA GLN A 450 15.39 -30.48 11.91
C GLN A 450 16.75 -30.16 11.28
N ARG A 451 16.85 -30.24 9.96
CA ARG A 451 18.05 -29.92 9.19
C ARG A 451 17.70 -29.04 7.99
N PRO A 452 17.39 -27.75 8.22
CA PRO A 452 17.03 -26.83 7.14
C PRO A 452 18.11 -26.80 6.06
N PHE A 453 17.68 -26.83 4.79
CA PHE A 453 18.59 -26.85 3.64
C PHE A 453 19.31 -25.50 3.50
N ALA A 454 20.45 -25.39 4.16
CA ALA A 454 21.29 -24.20 4.18
C ALA A 454 22.35 -24.24 3.07
N ASN A 455 22.60 -23.09 2.47
CA ASN A 455 23.71 -22.90 1.56
C ASN A 455 25.03 -23.10 2.31
N ALA A 456 25.89 -23.99 1.79
CA ALA A 456 27.14 -24.39 2.42
C ALA A 456 28.14 -23.24 2.65
N GLU A 457 28.02 -22.12 1.93
CA GLU A 457 28.94 -20.97 2.01
C GLU A 457 28.39 -19.83 2.87
N THR A 458 27.09 -19.52 2.77
CA THR A 458 26.45 -18.42 3.51
C THR A 458 25.78 -18.86 4.81
N GLY A 459 25.51 -20.16 4.96
CA GLY A 459 24.75 -20.72 6.10
C GLY A 459 23.27 -20.35 6.11
N THR A 460 22.77 -19.64 5.08
CA THR A 460 21.36 -19.23 4.95
C THR A 460 20.54 -20.29 4.22
N VAL A 461 19.29 -20.52 4.64
CA VAL A 461 18.38 -21.46 3.98
C VAL A 461 18.09 -21.02 2.54
N ASP A 462 18.24 -21.93 1.57
CA ASP A 462 17.99 -21.65 0.14
C ASP A 462 16.49 -21.77 -0.19
N GLY A 463 15.73 -20.75 0.18
CA GLY A 463 14.28 -20.71 -0.06
C GLY A 463 13.91 -20.71 -1.55
N ALA A 464 14.77 -20.22 -2.44
CA ALA A 464 14.45 -20.14 -3.87
C ALA A 464 14.44 -21.52 -4.52
N LEU A 465 15.44 -22.36 -4.23
CA LEU A 465 15.47 -23.74 -4.71
C LEU A 465 14.33 -24.58 -4.11
N MET A 466 14.01 -24.36 -2.83
CA MET A 466 12.88 -25.02 -2.17
C MET A 466 11.55 -24.65 -2.83
N MET A 467 11.33 -23.37 -3.15
CA MET A 467 10.13 -22.90 -3.86
C MET A 467 10.00 -23.55 -5.25
N ASP A 468 11.08 -23.53 -6.02
CA ASP A 468 11.14 -24.17 -7.34
C ASP A 468 10.80 -25.66 -7.28
N CYS A 469 11.31 -26.37 -6.26
CA CYS A 469 10.98 -27.77 -6.01
C CYS A 469 9.50 -27.94 -5.65
N LEU A 470 8.96 -27.13 -4.73
CA LEU A 470 7.55 -27.22 -4.30
C LEU A 470 6.60 -27.02 -5.47
N VAL A 471 6.83 -25.97 -6.27
CA VAL A 471 6.03 -25.68 -7.47
C VAL A 471 6.12 -26.83 -8.47
N ALA A 472 7.31 -27.37 -8.70
CA ALA A 472 7.49 -28.51 -9.60
C ALA A 472 6.75 -29.76 -9.10
N MET A 473 6.91 -30.13 -7.83
CA MET A 473 6.23 -31.28 -7.24
C MET A 473 4.70 -31.14 -7.29
N PHE A 474 4.18 -29.93 -7.01
CA PHE A 474 2.75 -29.66 -7.13
C PHE A 474 2.25 -29.83 -8.56
N ARG A 475 2.95 -29.31 -9.57
CA ARG A 475 2.56 -29.46 -10.99
C ARG A 475 2.63 -30.91 -11.46
N LEU A 476 3.59 -31.68 -10.96
CA LEU A 476 3.77 -33.08 -11.34
C LEU A 476 2.72 -33.99 -10.68
N ASN A 477 2.48 -33.82 -9.38
CA ASN A 477 1.51 -34.60 -8.61
C ASN A 477 0.86 -33.77 -7.47
N PRO A 478 -0.22 -33.03 -7.77
CA PRO A 478 -0.83 -32.08 -6.82
C PRO A 478 -1.24 -32.74 -5.50
N ARG A 479 -1.89 -33.90 -5.57
CA ARG A 479 -2.43 -34.61 -4.41
C ARG A 479 -1.32 -35.07 -3.47
N HIS A 480 -0.24 -35.62 -4.02
CA HIS A 480 0.89 -36.08 -3.22
C HIS A 480 1.67 -34.92 -2.62
N ALA A 481 1.96 -33.89 -3.42
CA ALA A 481 2.66 -32.69 -2.97
C ALA A 481 1.91 -31.98 -1.82
N LEU A 482 0.60 -31.78 -1.96
CA LEU A 482 -0.23 -31.17 -0.90
C LEU A 482 -0.21 -31.99 0.39
N LYS A 483 -0.35 -33.32 0.30
CA LYS A 483 -0.35 -34.20 1.47
C LYS A 483 1.02 -34.23 2.17
N ALA A 484 2.11 -34.16 1.42
CA ALA A 484 3.46 -34.35 1.94
C ALA A 484 4.13 -33.04 2.41
N LEU A 485 3.89 -31.92 1.71
CA LEU A 485 4.63 -30.67 1.94
C LEU A 485 3.86 -29.65 2.77
N VAL A 486 2.55 -29.52 2.61
CA VAL A 486 1.76 -28.49 3.31
C VAL A 486 1.83 -28.64 4.83
N PRO A 487 1.67 -29.83 5.44
CA PRO A 487 1.79 -29.98 6.89
C PRO A 487 3.19 -29.65 7.41
N VAL A 488 4.23 -30.05 6.67
CA VAL A 488 5.63 -29.80 7.04
C VAL A 488 5.95 -28.30 6.96
N CYS A 489 5.41 -27.59 5.98
CA CYS A 489 5.67 -26.17 5.82
C CYS A 489 4.84 -25.28 6.76
N LEU A 490 3.81 -25.81 7.43
CA LEU A 490 2.90 -25.04 8.30
C LEU A 490 2.91 -25.50 9.76
N ASP A 491 3.75 -26.47 10.13
CA ASP A 491 3.94 -26.86 11.53
C ASP A 491 4.60 -25.72 12.31
N ASP A 492 4.09 -25.44 13.52
CA ASP A 492 4.53 -24.34 14.39
C ASP A 492 6.03 -24.38 14.74
N LYS A 493 6.67 -25.54 14.64
CA LYS A 493 8.11 -25.73 14.92
C LYS A 493 8.98 -25.52 13.67
N SER A 494 8.36 -25.30 12.52
CA SER A 494 9.08 -25.14 11.26
C SER A 494 9.79 -23.78 11.20
N PRO A 495 10.94 -23.69 10.52
CA PRO A 495 11.58 -22.40 10.28
C PRO A 495 10.67 -21.45 9.49
N THR A 496 10.71 -20.14 9.78
CA THR A 496 9.92 -19.12 9.08
C THR A 496 10.04 -19.20 7.55
N VAL A 497 11.22 -19.56 7.06
CA VAL A 497 11.50 -19.74 5.63
C VAL A 497 10.57 -20.77 4.98
N PHE A 498 10.14 -21.82 5.69
CA PHE A 498 9.25 -22.84 5.15
C PHE A 498 7.85 -22.27 4.89
N HIS A 499 7.34 -21.45 5.82
CA HIS A 499 6.09 -20.73 5.63
C HIS A 499 6.18 -19.78 4.41
N LEU A 500 7.26 -19.00 4.32
CA LEU A 500 7.49 -18.09 3.19
C LEU A 500 7.59 -18.82 1.85
N VAL A 501 8.32 -19.95 1.80
CA VAL A 501 8.44 -20.80 0.61
C VAL A 501 7.08 -21.29 0.15
N LEU A 502 6.24 -21.77 1.07
CA LEU A 502 4.91 -22.25 0.73
C LEU A 502 4.02 -21.12 0.20
N VAL A 503 3.98 -19.96 0.89
CA VAL A 503 3.16 -18.82 0.47
C VAL A 503 3.62 -18.28 -0.90
N ARG A 504 4.92 -18.09 -1.11
CA ARG A 504 5.47 -17.61 -2.39
C ARG A 504 5.26 -18.61 -3.52
N ALA A 505 5.38 -19.91 -3.26
CA ALA A 505 5.06 -20.93 -4.25
C ALA A 505 3.58 -20.88 -4.68
N CYS A 506 2.66 -20.66 -3.73
CA CYS A 506 1.25 -20.47 -4.04
C CYS A 506 1.03 -19.20 -4.88
N LEU A 507 1.73 -18.10 -4.58
CA LEU A 507 1.67 -16.87 -5.37
C LEU A 507 2.10 -17.08 -6.82
N VAL A 508 3.23 -17.76 -7.05
CA VAL A 508 3.70 -18.11 -8.40
C VAL A 508 2.66 -18.94 -9.17
N ILE A 509 1.99 -19.87 -8.50
CA ILE A 509 0.92 -20.69 -9.11
C ILE A 509 -0.32 -19.84 -9.43
N ALA A 510 -0.68 -18.89 -8.56
CA ALA A 510 -1.81 -17.98 -8.77
C ALA A 510 -1.57 -17.01 -9.93
N GLU A 511 -0.40 -16.40 -10.01
CA GLU A 511 -0.03 -15.45 -11.06
C GLU A 511 -0.02 -16.10 -12.45
N GLU A 512 0.53 -17.31 -12.58
CA GLU A 512 0.59 -18.03 -13.86
C GLU A 512 -0.79 -18.51 -14.37
N GLY A 513 -1.78 -18.66 -13.47
CA GLY A 513 -3.15 -19.06 -13.81
C GLY A 513 -3.96 -17.98 -14.55
N LEU A 514 -3.49 -16.73 -14.57
CA LEU A 514 -4.26 -15.57 -15.05
C LEU A 514 -4.11 -15.28 -16.56
N GLY A 515 -3.19 -15.91 -17.30
CA GLY A 515 -3.01 -15.50 -18.70
C GLY A 515 -2.17 -16.34 -19.67
N SER A 516 -1.43 -17.38 -19.26
CA SER A 516 -0.61 -18.15 -20.22
C SER A 516 -0.09 -19.50 -19.71
N GLY A 517 -0.71 -20.08 -18.69
CA GLY A 517 -0.28 -21.36 -18.14
C GLY A 517 -0.49 -22.52 -19.12
N LEU A 518 0.42 -23.50 -19.11
CA LEU A 518 0.22 -24.78 -19.82
C LEU A 518 -1.08 -25.43 -19.32
N SER A 519 -1.94 -25.88 -20.24
CA SER A 519 -3.32 -26.32 -19.92
C SER A 519 -3.41 -27.50 -18.94
N TRP A 520 -2.35 -28.28 -18.79
CA TRP A 520 -2.28 -29.40 -17.83
C TRP A 520 -1.75 -29.00 -16.44
N ASN A 521 -1.24 -27.78 -16.27
CA ASN A 521 -0.76 -27.33 -14.97
C ASN A 521 -1.96 -27.05 -14.05
N PRO A 522 -1.95 -27.56 -12.81
CA PRO A 522 -3.02 -27.33 -11.84
C PRO A 522 -3.13 -25.85 -11.45
N SER A 523 -4.36 -25.35 -11.36
CA SER A 523 -4.69 -24.06 -10.75
C SER A 523 -4.50 -24.07 -9.23
N ILE A 524 -4.29 -22.89 -8.64
CA ILE A 524 -4.28 -22.68 -7.18
C ILE A 524 -5.60 -23.08 -6.52
N GLU A 525 -6.74 -23.04 -7.24
CA GLU A 525 -8.04 -23.49 -6.72
C GLU A 525 -7.99 -24.95 -6.21
N ASN A 526 -7.16 -25.79 -6.82
CA ASN A 526 -6.95 -27.18 -6.39
C ASN A 526 -6.28 -27.28 -5.01
N MET A 527 -5.67 -26.20 -4.52
CA MET A 527 -5.00 -26.14 -3.22
C MET A 527 -5.93 -25.65 -2.11
N TYR A 528 -7.01 -24.94 -2.43
CA TYR A 528 -7.84 -24.19 -1.46
C TYR A 528 -8.19 -24.99 -0.21
N ARG A 529 -8.69 -26.23 -0.38
CA ARG A 529 -9.07 -27.09 0.75
C ARG A 529 -7.94 -27.34 1.74
N SER A 530 -6.70 -27.41 1.26
CA SER A 530 -5.51 -27.69 2.06
C SER A 530 -4.87 -26.44 2.68
N ILE A 531 -4.95 -25.27 2.01
CA ILE A 531 -4.19 -24.07 2.43
C ILE A 531 -5.04 -22.90 2.93
N ALA A 532 -6.33 -22.81 2.59
CA ALA A 532 -7.16 -21.66 2.94
C ALA A 532 -7.28 -21.46 4.46
N ALA A 533 -7.64 -22.51 5.20
CA ALA A 533 -7.75 -22.41 6.66
C ALA A 533 -6.40 -22.10 7.33
N PRO A 534 -5.32 -22.86 7.04
CA PRO A 534 -4.02 -22.60 7.64
C PRO A 534 -3.43 -21.22 7.32
N PHE A 535 -3.63 -20.68 6.11
CA PHE A 535 -3.13 -19.35 5.76
C PHE A 535 -3.88 -18.24 6.49
N ARG A 536 -5.19 -18.40 6.74
CA ARG A 536 -5.95 -17.46 7.59
C ARG A 536 -5.43 -17.48 9.03
N CYS A 537 -5.16 -18.67 9.58
CA CYS A 537 -4.55 -18.82 10.90
C CYS A 537 -3.17 -18.15 10.97
N LEU A 538 -2.28 -18.50 10.02
CA LEU A 538 -0.93 -17.92 9.92
C LEU A 538 -0.99 -16.40 9.82
N PHE A 539 -1.88 -15.84 9.00
CA PHE A 539 -2.06 -14.39 8.88
C PHE A 539 -2.45 -13.74 10.23
N LEU A 540 -3.45 -14.28 10.91
CA LEU A 540 -3.94 -13.75 12.19
C LEU A 540 -2.89 -13.89 13.31
N GLU A 541 -2.09 -14.96 13.29
CA GLU A 541 -0.95 -15.13 14.20
C GLU A 541 0.12 -14.07 13.98
N GLN A 542 0.53 -13.85 12.73
CA GLN A 542 1.51 -12.81 12.39
C GLN A 542 1.00 -11.40 12.75
N LEU A 543 -0.30 -11.15 12.58
CA LEU A 543 -0.92 -9.89 12.95
C LEU A 543 -0.86 -9.65 14.48
N ASN A 544 -1.17 -10.67 15.29
CA ASN A 544 -1.23 -10.56 16.75
C ASN A 544 0.14 -10.62 17.45
N ARG A 545 1.20 -11.08 16.76
CA ARG A 545 2.56 -11.22 17.33
C ARG A 545 3.11 -9.91 17.94
N GLU A 546 2.80 -8.77 17.33
CA GLU A 546 3.23 -7.43 17.79
C GLU A 546 2.52 -6.97 19.09
N ARG A 547 1.27 -7.42 19.31
CA ARG A 547 0.52 -7.11 20.54
C ARG A 547 1.08 -7.87 21.74
N SER A 548 1.51 -9.10 21.53
CA SER A 548 2.07 -9.97 22.58
C SER A 548 3.48 -9.55 23.01
N SER A 549 4.33 -9.08 22.08
CA SER A 549 5.67 -8.58 22.43
C SER A 549 5.63 -7.31 23.30
N ASN A 550 4.65 -6.44 23.07
CA ASN A 550 4.45 -5.23 23.87
C ASN A 550 3.78 -5.52 25.24
N ALA A 551 2.97 -6.58 25.34
CA ALA A 551 2.32 -6.98 26.60
C ALA A 551 3.30 -7.63 27.60
N MET A 552 4.30 -8.39 27.12
CA MET A 552 5.29 -9.06 27.98
C MET A 552 6.23 -8.07 28.70
N THR A 553 6.41 -6.86 28.16
CA THR A 553 7.19 -5.79 28.82
C THR A 553 6.38 -4.97 29.83
N GLY A 554 5.04 -5.08 29.83
CA GLY A 554 4.14 -4.26 30.65
C GLY A 554 3.57 -4.94 31.90
N HIS A 555 3.69 -6.27 32.04
CA HIS A 555 3.03 -7.02 33.12
C HIS A 555 3.96 -7.99 33.87
N THR A 556 4.83 -7.45 34.74
CA THR A 556 5.33 -8.17 35.91
C THR A 556 5.08 -7.37 37.18
N SER A 557 3.82 -7.14 37.53
CA SER A 557 3.39 -6.98 38.93
C SER A 557 1.87 -6.92 38.98
N ALA A 558 1.26 -7.98 39.49
CA ALA A 558 -0.04 -8.03 40.18
C ALA A 558 -0.75 -9.36 39.89
N ASN A 559 -0.46 -10.42 40.66
CA ASN A 559 -1.44 -10.93 41.63
C ASN A 559 -0.96 -12.15 42.43
N MET A 560 -1.44 -12.17 43.68
CA MET A 560 -1.55 -13.24 44.67
C MET A 560 -0.30 -13.73 45.43
N GLY A 561 -0.21 -13.30 46.68
CA GLY A 561 -0.74 -14.13 47.78
C GLY A 561 0.12 -15.29 48.28
N ASP A 562 0.85 -14.99 49.35
CA ASP A 562 1.25 -15.87 50.47
C ASP A 562 2.41 -16.87 50.28
N GLY A 563 3.28 -16.92 51.29
CA GLY A 563 4.22 -18.03 51.54
C GLY A 563 5.63 -17.97 50.94
N THR A 564 6.57 -17.39 51.71
CA THR A 564 7.99 -17.80 51.87
C THR A 564 8.96 -17.92 50.67
N SER A 565 10.03 -17.13 50.78
CA SER A 565 11.45 -17.43 50.43
C SER A 565 12.06 -16.99 49.08
N SER A 566 13.25 -16.38 49.24
CA SER A 566 14.34 -16.13 48.28
C SER A 566 14.20 -14.95 47.29
N SER A 567 14.74 -13.80 47.72
CA SER A 567 15.05 -12.66 46.85
C SER A 567 16.24 -12.97 45.93
N SER A 568 15.99 -13.21 44.65
CA SER A 568 17.01 -13.14 43.59
C SER A 568 16.91 -11.81 42.85
N LYS A 569 17.77 -10.85 43.24
CA LYS A 569 17.98 -9.59 42.51
C LYS A 569 18.54 -9.91 41.12
N LYS A 570 17.74 -9.73 40.06
CA LYS A 570 18.26 -9.67 38.68
C LYS A 570 19.06 -8.37 38.53
N GLY A 571 20.36 -8.50 38.25
CA GLY A 571 21.27 -7.38 37.99
C GLY A 571 20.98 -6.69 36.64
N PRO A 572 21.50 -5.47 36.43
CA PRO A 572 21.35 -4.74 35.17
C PRO A 572 22.06 -5.48 34.02
N MET A 573 21.37 -5.67 32.90
CA MET A 573 21.94 -6.32 31.71
C MET A 573 23.03 -5.45 31.07
N SER A 574 24.02 -6.08 30.42
CA SER A 574 25.09 -5.36 29.71
C SER A 574 24.60 -4.76 28.39
N ALA A 575 25.16 -3.61 28.00
CA ALA A 575 24.82 -2.91 26.75
C ALA A 575 25.04 -3.78 25.47
N SER A 576 25.90 -4.79 25.54
CA SER A 576 26.12 -5.75 24.45
C SER A 576 24.96 -6.75 24.29
N ALA A 577 24.38 -7.21 25.41
CA ALA A 577 23.20 -8.06 25.40
C ALA A 577 21.97 -7.29 24.87
N GLU A 578 21.85 -6.02 25.24
CA GLU A 578 20.77 -5.14 24.76
C GLU A 578 20.85 -4.89 23.24
N LYS A 579 22.07 -4.66 22.70
CA LYS A 579 22.28 -4.51 21.25
C LYS A 579 21.96 -5.81 20.47
N LYS A 580 22.32 -6.97 21.02
CA LYS A 580 21.98 -8.28 20.43
C LYS A 580 20.48 -8.55 20.43
N GLN A 581 19.79 -8.21 21.52
CA GLN A 581 18.34 -8.38 21.62
C GLN A 581 17.57 -7.45 20.66
N ARG A 582 18.02 -6.20 20.49
CA ARG A 582 17.46 -5.28 19.48
C ARG A 582 17.63 -5.79 18.06
N LYS A 583 18.77 -6.41 17.73
CA LYS A 583 19.00 -7.02 16.41
C LYS A 583 18.03 -8.17 16.13
N VAL A 584 17.87 -9.08 17.10
CA VAL A 584 16.93 -10.22 16.98
C VAL A 584 15.49 -9.75 16.86
N ALA A 585 15.08 -8.73 17.63
CA ALA A 585 13.73 -8.16 17.52
C ALA A 585 13.47 -7.49 16.16
N MET A 586 14.50 -6.87 15.56
CA MET A 586 14.40 -6.26 14.24
C MET A 586 14.32 -7.31 13.13
N GLU A 587 15.09 -8.39 13.24
CA GLU A 587 15.02 -9.56 12.33
C GLU A 587 13.64 -10.24 12.42
N ASP A 588 13.12 -10.44 13.63
CA ASP A 588 11.78 -11.00 13.85
C ASP A 588 10.67 -10.09 13.25
N ALA A 589 10.76 -8.78 13.47
CA ALA A 589 9.82 -7.83 12.89
C ALA A 589 9.86 -7.83 11.34
N HIS A 590 11.04 -7.98 10.76
CA HIS A 590 11.22 -8.09 9.31
C HIS A 590 10.61 -9.37 8.75
N GLU A 591 10.87 -10.52 9.38
CA GLU A 591 10.28 -11.81 8.98
C GLU A 591 8.74 -11.77 9.02
N ARG A 592 8.16 -11.18 10.08
CA ARG A 592 6.72 -10.95 10.17
C ARG A 592 6.20 -10.14 8.99
N GLN A 593 6.84 -9.02 8.68
CA GLN A 593 6.43 -8.15 7.59
C GLN A 593 6.51 -8.87 6.23
N GLU A 594 7.56 -9.67 6.00
CA GLU A 594 7.66 -10.46 4.77
C GLU A 594 6.53 -11.46 4.59
N ILE A 595 6.12 -12.15 5.66
CA ILE A 595 4.98 -13.09 5.61
C ILE A 595 3.68 -12.34 5.32
N LEU A 596 3.42 -11.23 6.03
CA LEU A 596 2.22 -10.43 5.82
C LEU A 596 2.14 -9.88 4.39
N ILE A 597 3.24 -9.34 3.87
CA ILE A 597 3.31 -8.85 2.49
C ILE A 597 3.06 -10.01 1.51
N SER A 598 3.69 -11.17 1.71
CA SER A 598 3.52 -12.32 0.81
C SER A 598 2.08 -12.85 0.81
N LEU A 599 1.45 -12.94 1.99
CA LEU A 599 0.05 -13.37 2.13
C LEU A 599 -0.93 -12.35 1.55
N LEU A 600 -0.76 -11.06 1.82
CA LEU A 600 -1.61 -10.02 1.26
C LEU A 600 -1.47 -9.91 -0.26
N THR A 601 -0.26 -10.10 -0.80
CA THR A 601 -0.04 -10.17 -2.25
C THR A 601 -0.75 -11.37 -2.87
N LEU A 602 -0.68 -12.54 -2.21
CA LEU A 602 -1.42 -13.72 -2.61
C LEU A 602 -2.94 -13.49 -2.57
N TYR A 603 -3.47 -12.93 -1.49
CA TYR A 603 -4.90 -12.60 -1.37
C TYR A 603 -5.35 -11.51 -2.35
N ALA A 604 -4.46 -10.59 -2.73
CA ALA A 604 -4.77 -9.60 -3.75
C ALA A 604 -4.83 -10.25 -5.13
N THR A 605 -3.94 -11.20 -5.41
CA THR A 605 -3.87 -11.94 -6.67
C THR A 605 -5.06 -12.89 -6.81
N ASP A 606 -5.39 -13.60 -5.73
CA ASP A 606 -6.50 -14.56 -5.68
C ASP A 606 -7.35 -14.42 -4.40
N PRO A 607 -8.31 -13.47 -4.36
CA PRO A 607 -9.16 -13.21 -3.19
C PRO A 607 -10.03 -14.40 -2.79
N GLY A 608 -10.27 -15.35 -3.70
CA GLY A 608 -11.06 -16.55 -3.42
C GLY A 608 -10.47 -17.36 -2.29
N LEU A 609 -9.13 -17.39 -2.19
CA LEU A 609 -8.41 -18.10 -1.15
C LEU A 609 -8.75 -17.65 0.29
N VAL A 610 -9.11 -16.37 0.47
CA VAL A 610 -9.48 -15.82 1.79
C VAL A 610 -10.81 -16.39 2.30
N VAL A 611 -11.74 -16.65 1.38
CA VAL A 611 -13.13 -17.02 1.68
C VAL A 611 -13.45 -18.48 1.33
N ALA A 612 -12.49 -19.21 0.76
CA ALA A 612 -12.64 -20.59 0.35
C ALA A 612 -12.93 -21.55 1.52
N GLU A 613 -13.69 -22.61 1.21
CA GLU A 613 -13.96 -23.71 2.14
C GLU A 613 -12.69 -24.50 2.45
N GLY A 614 -12.45 -24.76 3.73
CA GLY A 614 -11.33 -25.59 4.19
C GLY A 614 -11.68 -27.09 4.18
N ALA A 615 -10.68 -27.94 4.41
CA ALA A 615 -10.83 -29.39 4.40
C ALA A 615 -11.91 -29.97 5.34
N THR A 616 -12.27 -29.27 6.41
CA THR A 616 -13.19 -29.78 7.44
C THR A 616 -14.67 -29.52 7.14
N GLY A 617 -15.01 -28.64 6.19
CA GLY A 617 -16.39 -28.22 5.89
C GLY A 617 -17.10 -27.51 7.04
N GLY A 618 -17.94 -26.51 6.75
CA GLY A 618 -18.80 -25.86 7.75
C GLY A 618 -19.09 -24.38 7.49
N PRO A 619 -20.15 -23.81 8.11
CA PRO A 619 -20.47 -22.39 8.01
C PRO A 619 -19.35 -21.55 8.64
N ARG A 620 -18.78 -20.63 7.85
CA ARG A 620 -17.53 -19.90 8.14
C ARG A 620 -17.69 -18.40 8.31
N VAL A 621 -18.91 -17.93 8.58
CA VAL A 621 -19.22 -16.51 8.69
C VAL A 621 -18.28 -15.81 9.68
N ASP A 622 -18.06 -16.38 10.87
CA ASP A 622 -17.21 -15.76 11.89
C ASP A 622 -15.71 -15.81 11.57
N ASP A 623 -15.23 -16.89 10.93
CA ASP A 623 -13.85 -16.97 10.44
C ASP A 623 -13.59 -15.92 9.35
N ASN A 624 -14.50 -15.82 8.38
CA ASN A 624 -14.43 -14.88 7.27
C ASN A 624 -14.53 -13.43 7.76
N ALA A 625 -15.43 -13.17 8.72
CA ALA A 625 -15.50 -11.88 9.41
C ALA A 625 -14.19 -11.55 10.14
N SER A 626 -13.58 -12.53 10.81
CA SER A 626 -12.34 -12.34 11.58
C SER A 626 -11.14 -12.05 10.69
N ILE A 627 -10.99 -12.75 9.56
CA ILE A 627 -9.90 -12.49 8.62
C ILE A 627 -10.07 -11.13 7.92
N ILE A 628 -11.28 -10.78 7.49
CA ILE A 628 -11.56 -9.46 6.87
C ILE A 628 -11.32 -8.34 7.89
N ALA A 629 -11.74 -8.51 9.14
CA ALA A 629 -11.44 -7.58 10.21
C ALA A 629 -9.92 -7.46 10.44
N GLY A 630 -9.19 -8.59 10.45
CA GLY A 630 -7.74 -8.64 10.54
C GLY A 630 -7.05 -7.84 9.42
N ILE A 631 -7.43 -8.07 8.17
CA ILE A 631 -6.93 -7.32 7.00
C ILE A 631 -7.28 -5.83 7.15
N THR A 632 -8.47 -5.50 7.64
CA THR A 632 -8.86 -4.10 7.89
C THR A 632 -7.96 -3.42 8.94
N THR A 633 -7.47 -4.15 9.95
CA THR A 633 -6.52 -3.56 10.92
C THR A 633 -5.15 -3.24 10.32
N CYS A 634 -4.75 -3.90 9.24
CA CYS A 634 -3.50 -3.62 8.53
C CYS A 634 -3.46 -2.22 7.89
N LEU A 635 -4.60 -1.53 7.76
CA LEU A 635 -4.67 -0.15 7.26
C LEU A 635 -3.99 0.87 8.21
N LYS A 636 -3.78 0.50 9.48
CA LYS A 636 -3.02 1.28 10.47
C LYS A 636 -1.54 0.88 10.55
N ASP A 637 -1.08 -0.08 9.74
CA ASP A 637 0.31 -0.56 9.82
C ASP A 637 1.32 0.56 9.54
N SER A 638 2.48 0.47 10.19
CA SER A 638 3.61 1.38 9.95
C SER A 638 4.17 1.27 8.52
N ASN A 639 4.06 0.09 7.91
CA ASN A 639 4.53 -0.19 6.56
C ASN A 639 3.47 0.17 5.52
N LEU A 640 3.82 1.08 4.60
CA LEU A 640 2.91 1.56 3.55
C LEU A 640 2.44 0.44 2.61
N ILE A 641 3.29 -0.53 2.30
CA ILE A 641 2.99 -1.64 1.38
C ILE A 641 1.87 -2.50 1.97
N ILE A 642 1.98 -2.82 3.27
CA ILE A 642 0.96 -3.59 3.98
C ILE A 642 -0.38 -2.86 3.94
N ARG A 643 -0.39 -1.53 4.12
CA ARG A 643 -1.62 -0.72 4.03
C ARG A 643 -2.25 -0.76 2.64
N GLN A 644 -1.44 -0.60 1.59
CA GLN A 644 -1.89 -0.60 0.20
C GLN A 644 -2.47 -1.97 -0.19
N LEU A 645 -1.71 -3.04 0.05
CA LEU A 645 -2.19 -4.39 -0.24
C LEU A 645 -3.44 -4.74 0.55
N ALA A 646 -3.52 -4.37 1.83
CA ALA A 646 -4.73 -4.58 2.63
C ALA A 646 -5.94 -3.85 2.04
N ALA A 647 -5.80 -2.58 1.63
CA ALA A 647 -6.87 -1.84 0.98
C ALA A 647 -7.34 -2.52 -0.32
N ASP A 648 -6.40 -2.99 -1.14
CA ASP A 648 -6.69 -3.67 -2.40
C ASP A 648 -7.42 -5.01 -2.19
N VAL A 649 -6.99 -5.80 -1.19
CA VAL A 649 -7.66 -7.05 -0.81
C VAL A 649 -9.08 -6.78 -0.33
N ILE A 650 -9.28 -5.81 0.56
CA ILE A 650 -10.61 -5.47 1.09
C ILE A 650 -11.54 -5.03 -0.06
N ARG A 651 -11.06 -4.19 -0.97
CA ARG A 651 -11.82 -3.75 -2.16
C ARG A 651 -12.24 -4.95 -3.01
N LYS A 652 -11.32 -5.87 -3.33
CA LYS A 652 -11.62 -7.07 -4.13
C LYS A 652 -12.61 -8.00 -3.43
N LEU A 653 -12.46 -8.23 -2.13
CA LEU A 653 -13.36 -9.09 -1.35
C LEU A 653 -14.79 -8.55 -1.27
N HIS A 654 -14.98 -7.24 -1.36
CA HIS A 654 -16.30 -6.59 -1.36
C HIS A 654 -16.95 -6.50 -2.75
N SER A 655 -16.31 -7.04 -3.79
CA SER A 655 -16.93 -7.13 -5.11
C SER A 655 -18.03 -8.20 -5.16
N GLU A 656 -18.98 -8.03 -6.09
CA GLU A 656 -20.10 -8.94 -6.35
C GLU A 656 -19.67 -10.42 -6.44
N LYS A 657 -18.47 -10.69 -6.99
CA LYS A 657 -17.94 -12.04 -7.15
C LYS A 657 -17.68 -12.77 -5.83
N TYR A 658 -17.21 -12.07 -4.79
CA TYR A 658 -16.70 -12.70 -3.57
C TYR A 658 -17.62 -12.57 -2.36
N VAL A 659 -18.51 -11.57 -2.34
CA VAL A 659 -19.50 -11.38 -1.26
C VAL A 659 -20.37 -12.63 -1.04
N PRO A 660 -20.90 -13.32 -2.08
CA PRO A 660 -21.69 -14.54 -1.89
C PRO A 660 -20.93 -15.70 -1.23
N LEU A 661 -19.59 -15.66 -1.23
CA LEU A 661 -18.74 -16.70 -0.64
C LEU A 661 -18.45 -16.47 0.85
N TRP A 662 -18.93 -15.36 1.43
CA TRP A 662 -18.67 -15.06 2.84
C TRP A 662 -19.40 -15.97 3.82
N GLY A 663 -20.50 -16.59 3.39
CA GLY A 663 -21.33 -17.48 4.20
C GLY A 663 -22.20 -18.40 3.34
N PRO A 664 -23.15 -19.13 3.94
CA PRO A 664 -24.12 -19.95 3.20
C PRO A 664 -24.97 -19.09 2.25
N SER A 665 -25.26 -19.60 1.05
CA SER A 665 -26.06 -18.89 0.05
C SER A 665 -27.46 -18.52 0.55
N GLU A 666 -28.06 -19.33 1.43
CA GLU A 666 -29.38 -19.11 2.02
C GLU A 666 -29.43 -17.86 2.93
N HIS A 667 -28.32 -17.52 3.58
CA HIS A 667 -28.19 -16.37 4.49
C HIS A 667 -27.18 -15.34 3.96
N MET A 668 -27.09 -15.21 2.63
CA MET A 668 -26.11 -14.36 1.96
C MET A 668 -26.26 -12.89 2.37
N MET A 669 -27.50 -12.36 2.38
CA MET A 669 -27.75 -10.96 2.72
C MET A 669 -27.48 -10.65 4.20
N GLU A 670 -27.87 -11.54 5.12
CA GLU A 670 -27.55 -11.41 6.55
C GLU A 670 -26.02 -11.37 6.78
N THR A 671 -25.30 -12.26 6.09
CA THR A 671 -23.84 -12.33 6.14
C THR A 671 -23.18 -11.08 5.56
N PHE A 672 -23.71 -10.60 4.42
CA PHE A 672 -23.27 -9.36 3.79
C PHE A 672 -23.41 -8.17 4.74
N TRP A 673 -24.60 -7.96 5.32
CA TRP A 673 -24.85 -6.84 6.23
C TRP A 673 -23.92 -6.89 7.45
N LYS A 674 -23.71 -8.08 8.05
CA LYS A 674 -22.81 -8.26 9.19
C LYS A 674 -21.36 -7.93 8.83
N ILE A 675 -20.80 -8.56 7.80
CA ILE A 675 -19.36 -8.45 7.48
C ILE A 675 -19.02 -7.11 6.84
N SER A 676 -19.81 -6.66 5.85
CA SER A 676 -19.58 -5.37 5.20
C SER A 676 -19.68 -4.22 6.20
N SER A 677 -20.68 -4.24 7.09
CA SER A 677 -20.87 -3.16 8.06
C SER A 677 -19.77 -3.16 9.11
N ASN A 678 -19.30 -4.33 9.54
CA ASN A 678 -18.19 -4.41 10.49
C ASN A 678 -16.87 -3.89 9.87
N ALA A 679 -16.59 -4.19 8.60
CA ALA A 679 -15.44 -3.65 7.88
C ALA A 679 -15.50 -2.11 7.78
N ILE A 680 -16.65 -1.57 7.38
CA ILE A 680 -16.89 -0.12 7.29
C ILE A 680 -16.80 0.55 8.67
N LEU A 681 -17.38 -0.05 9.71
CA LEU A 681 -17.28 0.42 11.09
C LEU A 681 -15.83 0.50 11.58
N SER A 682 -15.06 -0.57 11.33
CA SER A 682 -13.64 -0.61 11.66
C SER A 682 -12.89 0.51 10.93
N LEU A 683 -13.10 0.65 9.62
CA LEU A 683 -12.48 1.70 8.82
C LEU A 683 -12.82 3.12 9.31
N ALA A 684 -14.11 3.40 9.59
CA ALA A 684 -14.57 4.68 10.11
C ALA A 684 -13.88 5.04 11.45
N ARG A 685 -13.78 4.08 12.38
CA ARG A 685 -13.04 4.26 13.64
C ARG A 685 -11.56 4.53 13.40
N GLN A 686 -10.94 3.81 12.46
CA GLN A 686 -9.53 4.00 12.14
C GLN A 686 -9.22 5.38 11.55
N ILE A 687 -10.10 5.91 10.69
CA ILE A 687 -10.01 7.26 10.14
C ILE A 687 -10.13 8.31 11.25
N LEU A 688 -11.04 8.11 12.21
CA LEU A 688 -11.26 9.05 13.32
C LEU A 688 -10.05 9.15 14.26
N ASP A 689 -9.38 8.01 14.50
CA ASP A 689 -8.16 7.91 15.32
C ASP A 689 -6.90 8.46 14.63
N SER A 690 -6.90 8.58 13.29
CA SER A 690 -5.75 8.98 12.49
C SER A 690 -5.53 10.51 12.51
N LYS A 691 -5.07 11.03 13.66
CA LYS A 691 -4.99 12.49 13.92
C LYS A 691 -3.77 13.21 13.30
N GLU A 692 -2.71 12.50 12.90
CA GLU A 692 -1.43 13.14 12.53
C GLU A 692 -0.97 12.90 11.08
N ARG A 693 -1.68 12.07 10.30
CA ARG A 693 -1.22 11.62 8.97
C ARG A 693 -2.30 11.85 7.91
N ILE A 694 -2.31 13.05 7.33
CA ILE A 694 -3.28 13.48 6.29
C ILE A 694 -3.32 12.49 5.12
N GLU A 695 -2.17 12.02 4.65
CA GLU A 695 -2.10 11.12 3.50
C GLU A 695 -2.72 9.74 3.77
N SER A 696 -2.46 9.15 4.95
CA SER A 696 -3.09 7.87 5.30
C SER A 696 -4.58 8.03 5.58
N GLN A 697 -5.00 9.17 6.13
CA GLN A 697 -6.41 9.48 6.30
C GLN A 697 -7.12 9.58 4.93
N LYS A 698 -6.49 10.22 3.93
CA LYS A 698 -6.99 10.31 2.55
C LYS A 698 -7.12 8.93 1.91
N GLN A 699 -6.10 8.08 2.01
CA GLN A 699 -6.14 6.70 1.47
C GLN A 699 -7.25 5.86 2.09
N MET A 700 -7.43 5.93 3.42
CA MET A 700 -8.51 5.23 4.10
C MET A 700 -9.90 5.78 3.72
N LEU A 701 -10.03 7.09 3.53
CA LEU A 701 -11.28 7.72 3.08
C LEU A 701 -11.62 7.35 1.62
N GLU A 702 -10.60 7.19 0.77
CA GLU A 702 -10.78 6.70 -0.59
C GLU A 702 -11.29 5.27 -0.60
N LEU A 703 -10.65 4.38 0.17
CA LEU A 703 -11.15 3.03 0.37
C LEU A 703 -12.58 3.02 0.93
N LEU A 704 -12.89 3.88 1.90
CA LEU A 704 -14.24 3.97 2.47
C LEU A 704 -15.27 4.30 1.40
N LYS A 705 -14.98 5.29 0.54
CA LYS A 705 -15.83 5.66 -0.58
C LYS A 705 -16.03 4.47 -1.53
N ASP A 706 -14.95 3.77 -1.90
CA ASP A 706 -15.02 2.60 -2.78
C ASP A 706 -15.89 1.47 -2.18
N LEU A 707 -15.79 1.23 -0.86
CA LEU A 707 -16.62 0.22 -0.19
C LEU A 707 -18.09 0.61 -0.15
N LEU A 708 -18.41 1.90 0.02
CA LEU A 708 -19.80 2.38 -0.06
C LEU A 708 -20.37 2.28 -1.49
N VAL A 709 -19.54 2.47 -2.52
CA VAL A 709 -19.92 2.23 -3.91
C VAL A 709 -20.24 0.75 -4.13
N LEU A 710 -19.28 -0.14 -3.81
CA LEU A 710 -19.45 -1.59 -3.97
C LEU A 710 -20.64 -2.13 -3.18
N ARG A 711 -20.87 -1.61 -1.97
CA ARG A 711 -22.07 -1.93 -1.17
C ARG A 711 -23.35 -1.57 -1.91
N ASN A 712 -23.46 -0.35 -2.43
CA ASN A 712 -24.66 0.09 -3.14
C ASN A 712 -24.89 -0.68 -4.44
N GLU A 713 -23.83 -1.02 -5.17
CA GLU A 713 -23.89 -1.86 -6.37
C GLU A 713 -24.42 -3.25 -6.02
N PHE A 714 -23.89 -3.87 -4.96
CA PHE A 714 -24.33 -5.18 -4.50
C PHE A 714 -25.81 -5.18 -4.04
N ILE A 715 -26.22 -4.18 -3.25
CA ILE A 715 -27.63 -4.05 -2.81
C ILE A 715 -28.55 -3.88 -4.02
N ALA A 716 -28.15 -3.07 -5.02
CA ALA A 716 -28.96 -2.84 -6.21
C ALA A 716 -29.16 -4.13 -7.03
N LEU A 717 -28.16 -5.00 -7.09
CA LEU A 717 -28.25 -6.31 -7.76
C LEU A 717 -29.15 -7.31 -7.00
N HIS A 718 -29.27 -7.18 -5.68
CA HIS A 718 -30.00 -8.10 -4.80
C HIS A 718 -31.19 -7.43 -4.10
N LEU A 719 -31.82 -6.47 -4.76
CA LEU A 719 -32.86 -5.60 -4.18
C LEU A 719 -34.02 -6.37 -3.55
N GLU A 720 -34.48 -7.46 -4.17
CA GLU A 720 -35.61 -8.27 -3.70
C GLU A 720 -35.40 -8.87 -2.31
N VAL A 721 -34.14 -9.18 -1.96
CA VAL A 721 -33.75 -9.82 -0.70
C VAL A 721 -32.98 -8.86 0.22
N ALA A 722 -32.82 -7.59 -0.16
CA ALA A 722 -32.01 -6.61 0.57
C ALA A 722 -32.44 -6.40 2.03
N HIS A 723 -33.73 -6.59 2.31
CA HIS A 723 -34.33 -6.46 3.64
C HIS A 723 -33.90 -7.56 4.63
N GLN A 724 -33.40 -8.70 4.14
CA GLN A 724 -33.01 -9.83 5.00
C GLN A 724 -31.73 -9.49 5.78
N GLY A 725 -31.85 -9.40 7.12
CA GLY A 725 -30.74 -9.03 8.00
C GLY A 725 -30.36 -7.55 7.97
N ALA A 726 -31.21 -6.69 7.37
CA ALA A 726 -30.98 -5.25 7.32
C ALA A 726 -30.98 -4.56 8.70
N ASP A 727 -31.51 -5.24 9.73
CA ASP A 727 -31.55 -4.86 11.14
C ASP A 727 -30.29 -5.27 11.94
N ALA A 728 -29.24 -5.74 11.25
CA ALA A 728 -27.98 -6.12 11.87
C ALA A 728 -27.39 -4.99 12.72
N ARG A 729 -26.96 -5.31 13.96
CA ARG A 729 -26.41 -4.34 14.92
C ARG A 729 -25.16 -3.64 14.39
N GLU A 730 -24.35 -4.37 13.62
CA GLU A 730 -23.16 -3.87 12.96
C GLU A 730 -23.50 -2.75 11.96
N ARG A 731 -24.66 -2.80 11.30
CA ARG A 731 -25.12 -1.80 10.34
C ARG A 731 -25.45 -0.48 11.04
N LEU A 732 -26.22 -0.51 12.12
CA LEU A 732 -26.51 0.67 12.93
C LEU A 732 -25.23 1.28 13.51
N ALA A 733 -24.37 0.44 14.07
CA ALA A 733 -23.08 0.89 14.62
C ALA A 733 -22.20 1.54 13.53
N ALA A 734 -22.17 0.96 12.32
CA ALA A 734 -21.49 1.55 11.18
C ALA A 734 -22.11 2.89 10.78
N SER A 735 -23.44 3.00 10.70
CA SER A 735 -24.13 4.26 10.37
C SER A 735 -23.76 5.38 11.34
N ILE A 736 -23.82 5.11 12.66
CA ILE A 736 -23.44 6.09 13.70
C ILE A 736 -21.98 6.51 13.52
N ALA A 737 -21.06 5.55 13.35
CA ALA A 737 -19.64 5.84 13.18
C ALA A 737 -19.33 6.62 11.89
N LEU A 738 -20.03 6.30 10.80
CA LEU A 738 -19.93 7.00 9.52
C LEU A 738 -20.38 8.45 9.64
N GLU A 739 -21.53 8.68 10.26
CA GLU A 739 -22.05 10.03 10.47
C GLU A 739 -21.05 10.86 11.32
N ILE A 740 -20.52 10.32 12.41
CA ILE A 740 -19.50 10.98 13.24
C ILE A 740 -18.26 11.32 12.40
N VAL A 741 -17.65 10.31 11.76
CA VAL A 741 -16.36 10.51 11.09
C VAL A 741 -16.49 11.45 9.90
N LEU A 742 -17.55 11.32 9.10
CA LEU A 742 -17.77 12.17 7.93
C LEU A 742 -18.04 13.62 8.34
N LEU A 743 -18.83 13.87 9.38
CA LEU A 743 -19.05 15.22 9.94
C LEU A 743 -17.74 15.85 10.43
N ILE A 744 -16.88 15.08 11.11
CA ILE A 744 -15.56 15.56 11.54
C ILE A 744 -14.67 15.89 10.33
N LEU A 745 -14.67 15.03 9.30
CA LEU A 745 -13.86 15.24 8.10
C LEU A 745 -14.29 16.48 7.29
N LEU A 746 -15.55 16.90 7.38
CA LEU A 746 -15.99 18.17 6.80
C LEU A 746 -15.20 19.37 7.36
N CYS A 747 -14.62 19.27 8.56
CA CYS A 747 -13.86 20.35 9.18
C CYS A 747 -12.39 20.42 8.72
N SER A 748 -11.90 19.48 7.92
CA SER A 748 -10.49 19.41 7.52
C SER A 748 -10.04 20.67 6.75
N ALA A 749 -8.78 21.09 6.97
CA ALA A 749 -8.16 22.19 6.24
C ALA A 749 -7.75 21.82 4.79
N ASN A 750 -7.60 20.52 4.50
CA ASN A 750 -7.32 20.02 3.15
C ASN A 750 -8.63 19.98 2.34
N ALA A 751 -8.67 20.62 1.16
CA ALA A 751 -9.88 20.72 0.34
C ALA A 751 -10.42 19.35 -0.12
N ASP A 752 -9.53 18.38 -0.34
CA ASP A 752 -9.89 17.07 -0.88
C ASP A 752 -10.73 16.27 0.13
N ILE A 753 -10.40 16.39 1.42
CA ILE A 753 -11.00 15.56 2.48
C ILE A 753 -12.51 15.86 2.66
N PRO A 754 -12.96 17.12 2.85
CA PRO A 754 -14.38 17.45 2.90
C PRO A 754 -15.11 17.08 1.61
N SER A 755 -14.46 17.23 0.44
CA SER A 755 -15.06 16.84 -0.84
C SER A 755 -15.34 15.34 -0.91
N MET A 756 -14.38 14.51 -0.47
CA MET A 756 -14.57 13.06 -0.39
C MET A 756 -15.60 12.68 0.68
N ALA A 757 -15.63 13.37 1.82
CA ALA A 757 -16.62 13.13 2.86
C ALA A 757 -18.06 13.42 2.38
N VAL A 758 -18.24 14.51 1.62
CA VAL A 758 -19.52 14.84 0.96
C VAL A 758 -19.92 13.75 -0.05
N ALA A 759 -18.97 13.20 -0.82
CA ALA A 759 -19.24 12.09 -1.72
C ALA A 759 -19.70 10.83 -0.95
N CYS A 760 -19.08 10.51 0.19
CA CYS A 760 -19.51 9.41 1.06
C CYS A 760 -20.94 9.62 1.59
N PHE A 761 -21.32 10.84 2.01
CA PHE A 761 -22.71 11.14 2.37
C PHE A 761 -23.67 10.89 1.20
N GLY A 762 -23.27 11.21 -0.04
CA GLY A 762 -24.04 10.89 -1.23
C GLY A 762 -24.28 9.39 -1.41
N HIS A 763 -23.26 8.56 -1.16
CA HIS A 763 -23.41 7.11 -1.20
C HIS A 763 -24.30 6.56 -0.07
N LEU A 764 -24.29 7.16 1.12
CA LEU A 764 -25.23 6.79 2.19
C LEU A 764 -26.67 7.19 1.84
N CYS A 765 -26.86 8.39 1.26
CA CYS A 765 -28.17 8.82 0.77
C CYS A 765 -28.69 7.87 -0.31
N ARG A 766 -27.80 7.39 -1.19
CA ARG A 766 -28.13 6.37 -2.19
C ARG A 766 -28.54 5.05 -1.54
N GLU A 767 -27.82 4.60 -0.50
CA GLU A 767 -28.16 3.40 0.27
C GLU A 767 -29.60 3.50 0.82
N ALA A 768 -29.93 4.62 1.49
CA ALA A 768 -31.27 4.85 2.03
C ALA A 768 -32.37 4.84 0.97
N GLN A 769 -32.09 5.35 -0.24
CA GLN A 769 -33.04 5.34 -1.35
C GLN A 769 -33.25 3.92 -1.90
N ILE A 770 -32.18 3.14 -2.10
CA ILE A 770 -32.32 1.79 -2.68
C ILE A 770 -32.88 0.79 -1.67
N THR A 771 -32.69 0.97 -0.37
CA THR A 771 -33.31 0.10 0.64
C THR A 771 -34.76 0.48 0.98
N GLY A 772 -35.27 1.61 0.46
CA GLY A 772 -36.60 2.13 0.76
C GLY A 772 -36.72 2.82 2.12
N GLU A 773 -35.62 2.91 2.90
CA GLU A 773 -35.60 3.56 4.22
C GLU A 773 -35.76 5.09 4.13
N ALA A 774 -35.57 5.69 2.95
CA ALA A 774 -35.81 7.11 2.74
C ALA A 774 -37.28 7.53 2.95
N ASP A 775 -38.23 6.59 2.77
CA ASP A 775 -39.67 6.85 2.88
C ASP A 775 -40.23 6.58 4.29
N ASP A 776 -39.50 5.83 5.14
CA ASP A 776 -39.88 5.51 6.52
C ASP A 776 -38.71 5.67 7.52
N ALA A 777 -38.61 6.85 8.12
CA ALA A 777 -37.55 7.19 9.07
C ALA A 777 -37.62 6.38 10.39
N GLN A 778 -38.81 5.94 10.83
CA GLN A 778 -38.97 5.34 12.16
C GLN A 778 -38.34 3.95 12.29
N HIS A 779 -38.22 3.22 11.18
CA HIS A 779 -37.66 1.86 11.14
C HIS A 779 -36.27 1.80 10.48
N SER A 780 -35.72 2.94 10.08
CA SER A 780 -34.41 3.04 9.42
C SER A 780 -33.26 2.68 10.38
N GLN A 781 -32.29 1.91 9.90
CA GLN A 781 -31.01 1.70 10.60
C GLN A 781 -29.97 2.76 10.24
N LEU A 782 -30.24 3.53 9.19
CA LEU A 782 -29.40 4.64 8.73
C LEU A 782 -29.77 5.91 9.48
N THR A 783 -28.87 6.35 10.35
CA THR A 783 -29.03 7.57 11.16
C THR A 783 -29.17 8.83 10.32
N ILE A 784 -28.61 8.84 9.11
CA ILE A 784 -28.69 9.97 8.19
C ILE A 784 -30.12 10.25 7.69
N VAL A 785 -31.07 9.30 7.83
CA VAL A 785 -32.43 9.44 7.32
C VAL A 785 -33.19 10.57 8.03
N GLU A 786 -32.94 10.78 9.33
CA GLU A 786 -33.56 11.85 10.14
C GLU A 786 -33.32 13.26 9.56
N ASN A 787 -32.18 13.46 8.88
CA ASN A 787 -31.80 14.72 8.24
C ASN A 787 -31.48 14.52 6.74
N LEU A 788 -32.13 13.55 6.08
CA LEU A 788 -31.77 13.08 4.73
C LEU A 788 -31.67 14.20 3.69
N HIS A 789 -32.63 15.13 3.70
CA HIS A 789 -32.69 16.25 2.77
C HIS A 789 -31.42 17.14 2.85
N VAL A 790 -30.88 17.37 4.05
CA VAL A 790 -29.65 18.15 4.24
C VAL A 790 -28.46 17.42 3.64
N TYR A 791 -28.34 16.12 3.88
CA TYR A 791 -27.25 15.29 3.33
C TYR A 791 -27.33 15.14 1.81
N GLN A 792 -28.54 15.09 1.24
CA GLN A 792 -28.75 15.10 -0.21
C GLN A 792 -28.31 16.45 -0.82
N GLU A 793 -28.69 17.59 -0.23
CA GLU A 793 -28.24 18.90 -0.71
C GLU A 793 -26.73 19.14 -0.55
N LEU A 794 -26.13 18.58 0.49
CA LEU A 794 -24.68 18.57 0.69
C LEU A 794 -24.00 17.83 -0.47
N SER A 795 -24.48 16.64 -0.82
CA SER A 795 -23.90 15.78 -1.86
C SER A 795 -24.14 16.28 -3.29
N PHE A 796 -25.31 16.83 -3.60
CA PHE A 796 -25.68 17.32 -4.94
C PHE A 796 -24.76 18.45 -5.46
N GLY A 797 -24.12 19.19 -4.55
CA GLY A 797 -23.22 20.30 -4.90
C GLY A 797 -21.74 19.95 -5.04
N GLY A 798 -21.33 18.73 -4.66
CA GLY A 798 -19.92 18.37 -4.53
C GLY A 798 -19.19 18.09 -5.86
N GLY A 799 -19.93 17.81 -6.94
CA GLY A 799 -19.35 17.30 -8.19
C GLY A 799 -19.13 18.32 -9.32
N THR A 800 -19.79 19.48 -9.31
CA THR A 800 -20.02 20.23 -10.57
C THR A 800 -19.48 21.66 -10.61
N LEU A 801 -18.99 22.21 -9.49
CA LEU A 801 -18.43 23.56 -9.42
C LEU A 801 -17.12 23.53 -8.62
N VAL A 802 -16.02 24.01 -9.22
CA VAL A 802 -14.75 24.28 -8.54
C VAL A 802 -14.97 25.43 -7.55
N MET A 803 -15.60 25.15 -6.42
CA MET A 803 -15.75 26.09 -5.32
C MET A 803 -14.43 26.16 -4.55
N GLY A 804 -13.91 27.37 -4.32
CA GLY A 804 -12.75 27.55 -3.45
C GLY A 804 -13.02 27.06 -2.01
N ARG A 805 -11.98 26.64 -1.28
CA ARG A 805 -12.06 26.09 0.10
C ARG A 805 -13.04 26.83 1.02
N LYS A 806 -12.98 28.16 1.05
CA LYS A 806 -13.85 29.00 1.89
C LYS A 806 -15.33 28.95 1.48
N ALA A 807 -15.61 28.86 0.19
CA ALA A 807 -16.98 28.79 -0.33
C ALA A 807 -17.63 27.43 0.01
N LEU A 808 -16.87 26.33 -0.13
CA LEU A 808 -17.32 25.00 0.30
C LEU A 808 -17.67 24.98 1.80
N GLN A 809 -16.78 25.51 2.64
CA GLN A 809 -16.99 25.58 4.09
C GLN A 809 -18.21 26.43 4.48
N LYS A 810 -18.43 27.59 3.82
CA LYS A 810 -19.64 28.40 4.03
C LYS A 810 -20.91 27.66 3.63
N ARG A 811 -20.90 26.91 2.52
CA ARG A 811 -22.03 26.07 2.10
C ARG A 811 -22.32 24.95 3.11
N ILE A 812 -21.28 24.24 3.57
CA ILE A 812 -21.42 23.17 4.57
C ILE A 812 -22.14 23.71 5.81
N ARG A 813 -21.65 24.83 6.37
CA ARG A 813 -22.25 25.42 7.59
C ARG A 813 -23.67 25.90 7.38
N LYS A 814 -23.98 26.48 6.21
CA LYS A 814 -25.35 26.88 5.85
C LYS A 814 -26.31 25.68 5.90
N LEU A 815 -25.89 24.53 5.38
CA LEU A 815 -26.71 23.31 5.34
C LEU A 815 -26.80 22.64 6.71
N LEU A 816 -25.69 22.50 7.45
CA LEU A 816 -25.71 21.92 8.81
C LEU A 816 -26.64 22.67 9.76
N ARG A 817 -26.76 23.99 9.60
CA ARG A 817 -27.67 24.85 10.37
C ARG A 817 -29.17 24.52 10.14
N MET A 818 -29.50 23.81 9.06
CA MET A 818 -30.87 23.37 8.76
C MET A 818 -31.22 22.02 9.42
N MET A 819 -30.26 21.32 10.03
CA MET A 819 -30.53 20.09 10.76
C MET A 819 -31.33 20.41 12.03
N SER A 820 -32.49 19.77 12.16
CA SER A 820 -33.42 20.00 13.28
C SER A 820 -33.65 18.76 14.14
N LYS A 821 -33.26 17.57 13.64
CA LYS A 821 -33.39 16.31 14.36
C LYS A 821 -32.04 15.90 14.91
N ASP A 822 -32.01 15.49 16.17
CA ASP A 822 -30.82 14.97 16.82
C ASP A 822 -30.65 13.48 16.51
N THR A 823 -29.44 13.11 16.08
CA THR A 823 -29.04 11.70 15.94
C THR A 823 -27.87 11.41 16.87
N PRO A 824 -27.67 10.14 17.27
CA PRO A 824 -26.48 9.75 18.04
C PRO A 824 -25.17 10.15 17.33
N GLY A 825 -25.17 10.12 15.99
CA GLY A 825 -24.03 10.53 15.17
C GLY A 825 -23.77 12.04 15.20
N ASN A 826 -24.83 12.87 15.14
CA ASN A 826 -24.70 14.32 15.23
C ASN A 826 -24.16 14.75 16.60
N LEU A 827 -24.72 14.21 17.68
CA LEU A 827 -24.32 14.57 19.05
C LEU A 827 -22.87 14.18 19.33
N ALA A 828 -22.48 12.94 18.99
CA ALA A 828 -21.11 12.47 19.18
C ALA A 828 -20.11 13.19 18.24
N GLY A 829 -20.52 13.52 17.01
CA GLY A 829 -19.74 14.33 16.08
C GLY A 829 -19.50 15.75 16.60
N TRP A 830 -20.53 16.38 17.17
CA TRP A 830 -20.41 17.68 17.83
C TRP A 830 -19.47 17.62 19.03
N GLU A 831 -19.59 16.58 19.87
CA GLU A 831 -18.73 16.38 21.04
C GLU A 831 -17.25 16.22 20.66
N GLU A 832 -16.94 15.40 19.66
CA GLU A 832 -15.57 15.19 19.17
C GLU A 832 -15.00 16.46 18.52
N ALA A 833 -15.81 17.21 17.76
CA ALA A 833 -15.42 18.51 17.23
C ALA A 833 -15.13 19.52 18.35
N TYR A 834 -15.93 19.54 19.41
CA TYR A 834 -15.72 20.42 20.56
C TYR A 834 -14.42 20.08 21.29
N LYS A 835 -14.10 18.80 21.47
CA LYS A 835 -12.82 18.34 22.04
C LYS A 835 -11.62 18.84 21.21
N ARG A 836 -11.68 18.68 19.89
CA ARG A 836 -10.61 19.12 18.96
C ARG A 836 -10.47 20.63 18.92
N TRP A 837 -11.59 21.35 18.83
CA TRP A 837 -11.64 22.80 18.89
C TRP A 837 -11.01 23.32 20.19
N LYS A 838 -11.42 22.78 21.34
CA LYS A 838 -10.89 23.17 22.66
C LYS A 838 -9.39 22.91 22.78
N PHE A 839 -8.88 21.84 22.17
CA PHE A 839 -7.45 21.55 22.12
C PHE A 839 -6.68 22.56 21.26
N LEU A 840 -7.25 22.99 20.13
CA LEU A 840 -6.63 23.95 19.21
C LEU A 840 -6.72 25.40 19.67
N THR A 841 -7.79 25.79 20.36
CA THR A 841 -8.07 27.18 20.75
C THR A 841 -6.90 27.85 21.48
N PRO A 842 -6.24 27.26 22.50
CA PRO A 842 -5.11 27.90 23.16
C PRO A 842 -3.90 28.14 22.25
N ALA A 843 -3.66 27.24 21.29
CA ALA A 843 -2.54 27.35 20.36
C ALA A 843 -2.77 28.49 19.34
N VAL A 844 -3.99 28.56 18.78
CA VAL A 844 -4.39 29.62 17.84
C VAL A 844 -4.50 30.98 18.55
N ASN A 845 -4.91 31.00 19.82
CA ASN A 845 -5.12 32.24 20.58
C ASN A 845 -3.83 32.87 21.14
N ARG A 846 -2.64 32.29 20.89
CA ARG A 846 -1.35 32.88 21.29
C ARG A 846 -1.07 34.20 20.56
N ARG A 847 -0.34 35.10 21.22
CA ARG A 847 0.05 36.40 20.66
C ARG A 847 1.18 36.23 19.64
N PRO A 848 1.17 36.93 18.50
CA PRO A 848 2.24 36.86 17.49
C PRO A 848 3.63 37.25 18.02
N ASP A 849 3.72 38.16 19.00
CA ASP A 849 4.98 38.76 19.47
C ASP A 849 5.82 37.85 20.38
N GLU A 850 5.28 36.77 20.96
CA GLU A 850 6.07 35.85 21.81
C GLU A 850 7.02 34.94 21.00
N SER A 851 6.95 34.98 19.67
CA SER A 851 7.79 34.18 18.78
C SER A 851 9.14 34.82 18.41
N ARG A 852 9.35 36.12 18.68
CA ARG A 852 10.55 36.85 18.25
C ARG A 852 11.58 37.19 19.34
N ASP A 853 11.18 37.26 20.60
CA ASP A 853 12.07 37.71 21.69
C ASP A 853 12.46 36.59 22.65
N ALA A 854 13.36 35.71 22.20
CA ALA A 854 14.16 34.87 23.09
C ALA A 854 15.57 34.67 22.52
N ILE A 855 16.29 35.77 22.34
CA ILE A 855 17.76 35.73 22.27
C ILE A 855 18.26 35.59 23.72
N PRO A 856 18.97 34.52 24.11
CA PRO A 856 19.58 34.45 25.43
C PRO A 856 20.96 35.12 25.40
N GLU A 857 21.03 36.38 25.83
CA GLU A 857 22.31 36.99 26.22
C GLU A 857 22.79 36.40 27.56
N THR A 858 23.84 35.58 27.45
CA THR A 858 24.95 35.40 28.38
C THR A 858 24.73 35.59 29.89
N SER A 859 24.79 34.48 30.63
CA SER A 859 25.66 34.45 31.82
C SER A 859 26.20 33.04 32.08
N THR A 860 27.51 33.02 32.32
CA THR A 860 28.41 31.88 32.50
C THR A 860 28.08 30.99 33.70
N LYS A 861 28.09 29.66 33.53
CA LYS A 861 28.90 28.71 34.32
C LYS A 861 28.78 27.26 33.81
N LYS A 862 29.94 26.60 33.72
CA LYS A 862 30.19 25.22 33.29
C LYS A 862 29.59 24.20 34.28
N SER A 863 29.05 23.08 33.78
CA SER A 863 29.64 21.73 33.99
C SER A 863 28.76 20.57 33.48
N ALA A 864 29.46 19.65 32.78
CA ALA A 864 29.30 18.19 32.67
C ALA A 864 27.93 17.59 32.31
N GLY A 865 27.92 16.81 31.22
CA GLY A 865 26.74 16.27 30.59
C GLY A 865 26.15 15.02 31.25
N THR A 866 24.96 14.63 30.80
CA THR A 866 24.62 13.23 30.52
C THR A 866 23.40 13.21 29.58
N SER A 867 23.53 12.51 28.47
CA SER A 867 22.48 12.24 27.49
C SER A 867 21.63 11.04 27.91
N GLY A 868 20.30 11.10 27.75
CA GLY A 868 19.47 9.91 27.90
C GLY A 868 17.97 10.10 27.64
N SER A 869 17.50 9.45 26.56
CA SER A 869 16.22 8.72 26.44
C SER A 869 14.89 9.49 26.42
N SER A 870 14.32 9.65 25.23
CA SER A 870 12.86 9.83 25.02
C SER A 870 12.22 8.48 24.75
N GLY A 871 11.28 8.07 25.60
CA GLY A 871 10.49 6.86 25.43
C GLY A 871 9.26 6.84 26.34
N ALA A 872 8.09 6.73 25.70
CA ALA A 872 6.81 6.22 26.17
C ALA A 872 6.12 6.88 27.38
N PHE A 873 4.89 7.39 27.18
CA PHE A 873 3.82 7.19 28.16
C PHE A 873 2.41 7.48 27.60
N TYR A 874 1.58 6.45 27.51
CA TYR A 874 0.15 6.52 27.83
C TYR A 874 -0.29 5.16 28.36
N GLU A 875 -0.61 5.07 29.66
CA GLU A 875 -1.75 4.25 30.08
C GLU A 875 -2.31 4.64 31.46
N LYS A 876 -3.64 4.49 31.55
CA LYS A 876 -4.55 4.34 32.70
C LYS A 876 -5.17 5.57 33.39
N LEU A 877 -6.45 5.76 33.07
CA LEU A 877 -7.49 6.35 33.91
C LEU A 877 -7.94 5.37 35.02
N ARG A 878 -7.84 5.78 36.29
CA ARG A 878 -8.92 5.99 37.29
C ARG A 878 -8.41 5.79 38.72
N GLY A 879 -8.51 6.85 39.52
CA GLY A 879 -8.36 6.83 40.98
C GLY A 879 -8.45 8.26 41.54
N SER A 880 -9.51 8.53 42.29
CA SER A 880 -9.93 9.83 42.82
C SER A 880 -8.86 10.54 43.69
N GLY A 881 -8.76 11.87 43.57
CA GLY A 881 -7.97 12.72 44.48
C GLY A 881 -7.33 13.93 43.82
N THR A 882 -8.05 15.05 43.82
CA THR A 882 -7.63 16.43 43.49
C THR A 882 -6.13 16.75 43.65
N LYS A 883 -5.47 17.11 42.54
CA LYS A 883 -4.50 18.22 42.41
C LYS A 883 -4.21 18.49 40.93
N THR A 884 -4.51 19.71 40.50
CA THR A 884 -4.35 20.27 39.15
C THR A 884 -2.95 20.03 38.59
N GLN A 885 -2.80 19.18 37.55
CA GLN A 885 -1.59 19.10 36.74
C GLN A 885 -1.74 19.94 35.47
N VAL A 886 -0.83 20.90 35.32
CA VAL A 886 -0.66 21.74 34.12
C VAL A 886 -0.06 20.88 33.02
N ILE A 887 -0.82 20.61 31.96
CA ILE A 887 -0.38 19.84 30.78
C ILE A 887 0.31 20.78 29.79
N GLY A 888 1.51 20.39 29.34
CA GLY A 888 2.35 21.17 28.43
C GLY A 888 1.75 21.29 27.02
N PHE A 889 1.83 22.50 26.47
CA PHE A 889 1.36 22.85 25.13
C PHE A 889 2.39 22.46 24.04
N PRO A 890 1.96 22.20 22.79
CA PRO A 890 2.88 22.09 21.66
C PRO A 890 3.71 23.39 21.52
N ARG A 891 5.04 23.24 21.51
CA ARG A 891 6.04 24.31 21.28
C ARG A 891 6.36 24.49 19.78
N GLY A 892 5.36 24.41 18.91
CA GLY A 892 5.50 24.65 17.47
C GLY A 892 4.89 25.99 17.04
N GLU A 893 5.41 26.59 15.98
CA GLU A 893 4.78 27.73 15.30
C GLU A 893 3.36 27.36 14.82
N VAL A 894 2.42 28.30 14.94
CA VAL A 894 1.04 28.15 14.48
C VAL A 894 1.03 28.17 12.93
N ASP A 895 0.78 27.03 12.28
CA ASP A 895 0.63 26.96 10.81
C ASP A 895 -0.76 27.45 10.35
N ASP A 896 -0.85 28.01 9.14
CA ASP A 896 -2.09 28.49 8.49
C ASP A 896 -3.16 27.39 8.40
N ASN A 897 -2.74 26.13 8.23
CA ASN A 897 -3.64 24.99 8.21
C ASN A 897 -4.31 24.77 9.57
N MET A 898 -3.58 24.98 10.68
CA MET A 898 -4.13 24.84 12.03
C MET A 898 -5.19 25.91 12.30
N ILE A 899 -4.96 27.15 11.85
CA ILE A 899 -5.93 28.24 11.94
C ILE A 899 -7.17 27.91 11.10
N ALA A 900 -7.00 27.44 9.87
CA ALA A 900 -8.10 27.05 9.00
C ALA A 900 -8.94 25.91 9.59
N GLU A 901 -8.30 24.89 10.16
CA GLU A 901 -8.98 23.77 10.81
C GLU A 901 -9.75 24.23 12.05
N TRP A 902 -9.14 25.07 12.89
CA TRP A 902 -9.80 25.68 14.05
C TRP A 902 -11.02 26.52 13.64
N GLN A 903 -10.91 27.35 12.59
CA GLN A 903 -12.03 28.13 12.04
C GLN A 903 -13.17 27.22 11.57
N ASN A 904 -12.86 26.12 10.88
CA ASN A 904 -13.85 25.17 10.41
C ASN A 904 -14.58 24.49 11.58
N TYR A 905 -13.85 24.00 12.60
CA TYR A 905 -14.49 23.45 13.80
C TYR A 905 -15.36 24.48 14.52
N THR A 906 -14.89 25.72 14.65
CA THR A 906 -15.64 26.82 15.29
C THR A 906 -16.99 27.02 14.60
N GLY A 907 -16.98 27.10 13.27
CA GLY A 907 -18.19 27.30 12.48
C GLY A 907 -19.09 26.07 12.44
N PHE A 908 -18.52 24.86 12.41
CA PHE A 908 -19.25 23.60 12.51
C PHE A 908 -20.02 23.50 13.83
N LEU A 909 -19.36 23.78 14.96
CA LEU A 909 -19.98 23.75 16.29
C LEU A 909 -21.12 24.76 16.42
N ALA A 910 -20.94 25.96 15.87
CA ALA A 910 -21.96 27.00 15.85
C ALA A 910 -23.17 26.62 14.97
N ALA A 911 -22.94 26.01 13.81
CA ALA A 911 -23.99 25.62 12.88
C ALA A 911 -24.81 24.42 13.37
N LEU A 912 -24.14 23.38 13.92
CA LEU A 912 -24.81 22.14 14.32
C LEU A 912 -25.33 22.16 15.78
N GLY A 913 -24.85 23.07 16.62
CA GLY A 913 -25.14 23.03 18.06
C GLY A 913 -26.61 23.16 18.46
N GLY A 914 -27.49 23.63 17.57
CA GLY A 914 -28.94 23.64 17.80
C GLY A 914 -29.56 22.24 17.96
N CYS A 915 -29.00 21.22 17.29
CA CYS A 915 -29.44 19.84 17.45
C CYS A 915 -29.29 19.34 18.89
N CYS A 916 -28.24 19.78 19.60
CA CYS A 916 -27.97 19.34 20.96
C CYS A 916 -29.04 19.80 21.98
N LEU A 917 -29.80 20.85 21.68
CA LEU A 917 -30.87 21.36 22.55
C LEU A 917 -32.20 20.62 22.35
N SER A 918 -32.37 19.94 21.21
CA SER A 918 -33.59 19.21 20.87
C SER A 918 -33.69 17.87 21.60
N ALA A 919 -32.57 17.35 22.08
CA ALA A 919 -32.46 16.10 22.82
C ALA A 919 -33.25 16.11 24.15
N ASP A 920 -33.28 17.25 24.86
CA ASP A 920 -34.01 17.39 26.13
C ASP A 920 -35.53 17.53 25.93
N ALA A 921 -35.98 18.18 24.84
CA ALA A 921 -37.41 18.36 24.55
C ALA A 921 -38.13 17.02 24.27
N ASN A 922 -37.41 16.05 23.69
CA ASN A 922 -37.92 14.69 23.48
C ASN A 922 -37.82 13.83 24.75
N ALA A 923 -36.84 14.07 25.64
CA ALA A 923 -36.69 13.32 26.89
C ALA A 923 -37.82 13.58 27.89
N GLU A 924 -38.41 14.78 27.91
CA GLU A 924 -39.58 15.07 28.76
C GLU A 924 -40.87 14.39 28.27
N HIS A 925 -41.02 14.17 26.97
CA HIS A 925 -42.21 13.54 26.38
C HIS A 925 -42.25 12.00 26.45
N VAL A 926 -41.09 11.33 26.47
CA VAL A 926 -41.01 9.85 26.53
C VAL A 926 -41.27 9.28 27.93
N SER A 927 -41.29 10.12 28.97
CA SER A 927 -41.61 9.71 30.34
C SER A 927 -43.06 9.21 30.56
N ASN A 928 -43.95 9.35 29.56
CA ASN A 928 -45.35 8.94 29.64
C ASN A 928 -45.79 7.85 28.64
N VAL A 929 -44.92 7.29 27.80
CA VAL A 929 -45.32 6.21 26.86
C VAL A 929 -44.27 5.10 26.78
N SER A 930 -44.60 4.00 27.48
CA SER A 930 -44.25 2.61 27.17
C SER A 930 -42.81 2.11 27.32
N SER A 931 -42.70 1.30 28.37
CA SER A 931 -41.78 0.20 28.60
C SER A 931 -41.55 -0.71 27.38
N THR A 932 -40.36 -0.66 26.77
CA THR A 932 -39.72 -1.86 26.18
C THR A 932 -38.20 -1.63 26.07
N SER A 933 -37.44 -2.13 27.05
CA SER A 933 -35.99 -2.28 26.94
C SER A 933 -35.63 -3.75 27.07
N THR A 934 -34.84 -4.29 26.14
CA THR A 934 -34.14 -5.55 26.33
C THR A 934 -32.71 -5.43 25.79
N LEU A 935 -31.81 -4.99 26.68
CA LEU A 935 -30.41 -5.36 26.64
C LEU A 935 -30.17 -6.47 27.67
N VAL A 936 -29.49 -7.50 27.20
CA VAL A 936 -29.11 -8.73 27.89
C VAL A 936 -27.89 -8.49 28.78
N SER A 937 -27.98 -8.84 30.07
CA SER A 937 -26.97 -9.68 30.76
C SER A 937 -27.49 -10.10 32.14
N GLY A 938 -27.42 -11.40 32.45
CA GLY A 938 -28.14 -12.05 33.56
C GLY A 938 -27.45 -12.07 34.93
N ASN A 939 -28.30 -12.36 35.94
CA ASN A 939 -28.10 -13.04 37.23
C ASN A 939 -27.10 -12.42 38.25
N THR A 940 -27.38 -12.20 39.56
CA THR A 940 -28.31 -12.80 40.55
C THR A 940 -28.59 -11.86 41.75
N ASN A 941 -29.83 -11.90 42.26
CA ASN A 941 -30.33 -11.75 43.65
C ASN A 941 -29.70 -10.76 44.67
N SER A 942 -30.47 -9.77 45.14
CA SER A 942 -31.24 -9.83 46.41
C SER A 942 -31.75 -8.46 46.92
N SER A 943 -32.97 -8.50 47.48
CA SER A 943 -33.64 -7.64 48.47
C SER A 943 -33.83 -6.12 48.27
N VAL A 944 -35.12 -5.79 48.18
CA VAL A 944 -35.85 -4.54 48.47
C VAL A 944 -35.27 -3.67 49.58
N GLU A 945 -35.11 -2.35 49.32
CA GLU A 945 -35.47 -1.31 50.28
C GLU A 945 -35.72 0.05 49.60
N THR A 946 -36.90 0.59 49.87
CA THR A 946 -37.41 1.92 49.51
C THR A 946 -36.54 3.04 50.07
N SER A 947 -35.98 3.90 49.21
CA SER A 947 -35.45 5.22 49.62
C SER A 947 -35.39 6.20 48.45
N LYS A 948 -36.03 7.36 48.66
CA LYS A 948 -36.03 8.56 47.80
C LYS A 948 -34.60 8.89 47.32
N ARG A 949 -34.31 8.71 46.03
CA ARG A 949 -33.03 9.12 45.45
C ARG A 949 -33.09 10.57 44.97
N ARG A 950 -32.36 11.44 45.66
CA ARG A 950 -31.78 12.66 45.09
C ARG A 950 -31.00 12.28 43.82
N SER A 951 -31.28 12.95 42.73
CA SER A 951 -30.54 12.85 41.47
C SER A 951 -29.06 13.17 41.69
N VAL A 952 -28.20 12.20 41.42
CA VAL A 952 -26.75 12.41 41.28
C VAL A 952 -26.52 13.09 39.92
N PRO A 953 -25.69 14.14 39.79
CA PRO A 953 -25.42 14.76 38.49
C PRO A 953 -24.68 13.78 37.59
N GLN A 954 -25.25 13.44 36.42
CA GLN A 954 -24.49 12.75 35.38
C GLN A 954 -23.44 13.69 34.77
N PRO A 955 -22.24 13.21 34.37
CA PRO A 955 -21.16 14.11 33.94
C PRO A 955 -21.19 14.55 32.47
N TYR A 956 -22.20 14.20 31.68
CA TYR A 956 -22.20 14.38 30.21
C TYR A 956 -23.60 14.76 29.68
N ASP A 957 -23.97 16.02 29.88
CA ASP A 957 -25.19 16.61 29.30
C ASP A 957 -24.81 17.43 28.03
N PRO A 958 -25.26 17.04 26.82
CA PRO A 958 -25.02 17.77 25.57
C PRO A 958 -25.43 19.25 25.64
N THR A 959 -26.53 19.56 26.35
CA THR A 959 -27.04 20.92 26.53
C THR A 959 -26.03 21.78 27.29
N HIS A 960 -25.46 21.24 28.38
CA HIS A 960 -24.41 21.91 29.16
C HIS A 960 -23.11 22.12 28.34
N MET A 961 -22.76 21.20 27.44
CA MET A 961 -21.57 21.37 26.60
C MET A 961 -21.74 22.50 25.58
N VAL A 962 -22.94 22.62 24.99
CA VAL A 962 -23.27 23.72 24.08
C VAL A 962 -23.31 25.06 24.82
N ASP A 963 -23.90 25.11 26.01
CA ASP A 963 -23.87 26.31 26.86
C ASP A 963 -22.44 26.78 27.12
N LYS A 964 -21.57 25.84 27.51
CA LYS A 964 -20.16 26.13 27.73
C LYS A 964 -19.44 26.60 26.46
N PHE A 965 -19.74 26.02 25.30
CA PHE A 965 -19.18 26.46 24.03
C PHE A 965 -19.60 27.90 23.70
N VAL A 966 -20.89 28.24 23.85
CA VAL A 966 -21.38 29.60 23.59
C VAL A 966 -20.76 30.60 24.56
N ALA A 967 -20.64 30.27 25.84
CA ALA A 967 -19.94 31.09 26.82
C ALA A 967 -18.46 31.32 26.44
N GLU A 968 -17.74 30.26 26.07
CA GLU A 968 -16.34 30.35 25.62
C GLU A 968 -16.20 31.20 24.34
N MET A 969 -17.17 31.14 23.41
CA MET A 969 -17.21 31.99 22.22
C MET A 969 -17.44 33.47 22.57
N VAL A 970 -18.32 33.78 23.51
CA VAL A 970 -18.55 35.15 23.99
C VAL A 970 -17.27 35.72 24.63
N ASP A 971 -16.54 34.94 25.42
CA ASP A 971 -15.27 35.36 26.00
C ASP A 971 -14.19 35.66 24.93
N LEU A 972 -14.20 34.92 23.81
CA LEU A 972 -13.25 35.11 22.71
C LEU A 972 -13.52 36.36 21.86
N LEU A 973 -14.67 37.02 21.99
CA LEU A 973 -14.97 38.29 21.28
C LEU A 973 -13.99 39.42 21.62
N VAL A 974 -13.35 39.34 22.78
CA VAL A 974 -12.31 40.26 23.26
C VAL A 974 -10.95 39.60 23.39
N SER A 975 -10.67 38.58 22.56
CA SER A 975 -9.34 38.00 22.46
C SER A 975 -8.31 39.05 22.00
N ASP A 976 -7.10 38.98 22.57
CA ASP A 976 -5.96 39.79 22.12
C ASP A 976 -5.53 39.45 20.68
N ASN A 977 -5.80 38.22 20.22
CA ASN A 977 -5.54 37.80 18.86
C ASN A 977 -6.64 38.31 17.90
N VAL A 978 -6.26 39.16 16.94
CA VAL A 978 -7.17 39.83 16.00
C VAL A 978 -7.92 38.83 15.14
N VAL A 979 -7.22 37.80 14.66
CA VAL A 979 -7.78 36.78 13.79
C VAL A 979 -8.88 36.01 14.54
N VAL A 980 -8.62 35.63 15.79
CA VAL A 980 -9.58 34.90 16.62
C VAL A 980 -10.84 35.72 16.86
N ARG A 981 -10.73 36.96 17.34
CA ARG A 981 -11.91 37.78 17.66
C ARG A 981 -12.74 38.14 16.42
N GLU A 982 -12.10 38.38 15.27
CA GLU A 982 -12.82 38.67 14.02
C GLU A 982 -13.57 37.44 13.50
N VAL A 983 -12.95 36.26 13.53
CA VAL A 983 -13.59 34.99 13.15
C VAL A 983 -14.77 34.68 14.07
N VAL A 984 -14.58 34.78 15.38
CA VAL A 984 -15.65 34.49 16.37
C VAL A 984 -16.83 35.43 16.16
N LYS A 985 -16.57 36.72 15.93
CA LYS A 985 -17.60 37.70 15.60
C LYS A 985 -18.33 37.35 14.30
N GLU A 986 -17.62 36.98 13.23
CA GLU A 986 -18.25 36.55 11.97
C GLU A 986 -19.11 35.31 12.18
N ILE A 987 -18.59 34.28 12.85
CA ILE A 987 -19.28 32.99 13.06
C ILE A 987 -20.51 33.16 13.95
N LEU A 988 -20.42 33.88 15.07
CA LEU A 988 -21.59 34.14 15.93
C LEU A 988 -22.67 34.94 15.21
N GLY A 989 -22.27 35.90 14.38
CA GLY A 989 -23.20 36.74 13.62
C GLY A 989 -23.83 36.04 12.41
N THR A 990 -23.12 35.08 11.80
CA THR A 990 -23.54 34.49 10.52
C THR A 990 -23.85 33.01 10.61
N ASP A 991 -23.03 32.18 11.25
CA ASP A 991 -23.11 30.72 11.12
C ASP A 991 -23.86 30.05 12.29
N LEU A 992 -24.14 30.78 13.38
CA LEU A 992 -24.85 30.25 14.56
C LEU A 992 -26.27 29.74 14.23
N SER A 993 -26.59 28.54 14.73
CA SER A 993 -27.92 27.92 14.64
C SER A 993 -28.99 28.75 15.36
N PRO A 994 -30.20 28.91 14.79
CA PRO A 994 -31.30 29.63 15.44
C PRO A 994 -31.64 29.14 16.85
N GLY A 995 -31.53 27.83 17.10
CA GLY A 995 -31.79 27.27 18.43
C GLY A 995 -30.85 27.79 19.52
N LEU A 996 -29.68 28.33 19.16
CA LEU A 996 -28.69 28.85 20.11
C LEU A 996 -28.80 30.34 20.39
N TYR A 997 -29.74 31.03 19.75
CA TYR A 997 -29.87 32.49 19.86
C TYR A 997 -30.14 32.90 21.31
N ALA A 998 -31.12 32.29 21.98
CA ALA A 998 -31.44 32.59 23.39
C ALA A 998 -30.22 32.45 24.31
N LEU A 999 -29.39 31.42 24.09
CA LEU A 999 -28.19 31.15 24.88
C LEU A 999 -27.12 32.22 24.66
N LEU A 1000 -26.88 32.59 23.39
CA LEU A 1000 -25.96 33.68 23.05
C LEU A 1000 -26.41 34.99 23.70
N PHE A 1001 -27.71 35.31 23.63
CA PHE A 1001 -28.27 36.53 24.22
C PHE A 1001 -28.06 36.58 25.73
N HIS A 1002 -28.37 35.48 26.42
CA HIS A 1002 -28.16 35.38 27.85
C HIS A 1002 -26.69 35.62 28.25
N HIS A 1003 -25.74 35.02 27.51
CA HIS A 1003 -24.30 35.21 27.77
C HIS A 1003 -23.82 36.63 27.44
N LEU A 1004 -24.31 37.24 26.36
CA LEU A 1004 -24.01 38.64 26.02
C LEU A 1004 -24.54 39.61 27.08
N GLU A 1005 -25.79 39.45 27.51
CA GLU A 1005 -26.40 40.28 28.55
C GLU A 1005 -25.67 40.13 29.89
N THR A 1006 -25.37 38.89 30.28
CA THR A 1006 -24.61 38.59 31.50
C THR A 1006 -23.21 39.20 31.47
N ALA A 1007 -22.53 39.17 30.32
CA ALA A 1007 -21.23 39.79 30.15
C ALA A 1007 -21.31 41.32 30.24
N VAL A 1008 -22.26 41.95 29.54
CA VAL A 1008 -22.43 43.41 29.52
C VAL A 1008 -22.88 43.96 30.88
N ALA A 1009 -23.71 43.22 31.61
CA ALA A 1009 -24.15 43.60 32.96
C ALA A 1009 -22.95 43.80 33.93
N ARG A 1010 -21.85 43.08 33.74
CA ARG A 1010 -20.61 43.23 34.52
C ARG A 1010 -19.83 44.51 34.20
N PHE A 1011 -20.20 45.24 33.16
CA PHE A 1011 -19.56 46.52 32.80
C PHE A 1011 -20.14 47.70 33.56
N PHE A 1012 -21.06 47.47 34.50
CA PHE A 1012 -21.66 48.51 35.32
C PHE A 1012 -21.25 48.33 36.78
N ASP A 1013 -20.93 49.44 37.44
CA ASP A 1013 -20.62 49.45 38.87
C ASP A 1013 -21.89 49.36 39.75
N SER A 1014 -21.72 49.39 41.06
CA SER A 1014 -22.82 49.36 42.03
C SER A 1014 -23.82 50.52 41.86
N ASP A 1015 -23.38 51.64 41.29
CA ASP A 1015 -24.20 52.83 41.02
C ASP A 1015 -24.89 52.75 39.65
N ARG A 1016 -24.75 51.60 38.97
CA ARG A 1016 -25.20 51.35 37.60
C ARG A 1016 -24.58 52.31 36.59
N SER A 1017 -23.41 52.88 36.86
CA SER A 1017 -22.64 53.68 35.90
C SER A 1017 -21.73 52.77 35.06
N ALA A 1018 -21.59 53.09 33.76
CA ALA A 1018 -20.82 52.26 32.83
C ALA A 1018 -19.31 52.44 33.03
N ILE A 1019 -18.60 51.32 33.14
CA ILE A 1019 -17.13 51.22 33.25
C ILE A 1019 -16.55 51.14 31.84
N CYS A 1020 -16.13 52.30 31.32
CA CYS A 1020 -15.54 52.43 29.99
C CYS A 1020 -14.04 52.11 30.02
N SER A 1021 -13.66 50.93 29.51
CA SER A 1021 -12.28 50.49 29.29
C SER A 1021 -12.12 50.05 27.83
N ASP A 1022 -10.89 49.98 27.32
CA ASP A 1022 -10.65 49.55 25.93
C ASP A 1022 -11.21 48.15 25.66
N ARG A 1023 -11.04 47.22 26.63
CA ARG A 1023 -11.59 45.86 26.55
C ARG A 1023 -13.12 45.83 26.55
N ASN A 1024 -13.76 46.55 27.46
CA ASN A 1024 -15.23 46.61 27.54
C ASN A 1024 -15.82 47.29 26.30
N THR A 1025 -15.16 48.34 25.80
CA THR A 1025 -15.57 49.07 24.61
C THR A 1025 -15.48 48.18 23.37
N LEU A 1026 -14.39 47.41 23.24
CA LEU A 1026 -14.22 46.42 22.17
C LEU A 1026 -15.31 45.34 22.23
N PHE A 1027 -15.63 44.83 23.43
CA PHE A 1027 -16.72 43.87 23.61
C PHE A 1027 -18.04 44.44 23.10
N ILE A 1028 -18.40 45.66 23.52
CA ILE A 1028 -19.64 46.33 23.12
C ILE A 1028 -19.70 46.50 21.60
N GLU A 1029 -18.61 46.96 20.96
CA GLU A 1029 -18.54 47.08 19.50
C GLU A 1029 -18.78 45.74 18.78
N HIS A 1030 -18.16 44.67 19.28
CA HIS A 1030 -18.29 43.34 18.71
C HIS A 1030 -19.68 42.74 18.95
N ALA A 1031 -20.24 42.86 20.16
CA ALA A 1031 -21.56 42.38 20.50
C ALA A 1031 -22.66 43.08 19.68
N ILE A 1032 -22.56 44.40 19.47
CA ILE A 1032 -23.45 45.15 18.56
C ILE A 1032 -23.35 44.61 17.13
N SER A 1033 -22.12 44.33 16.66
CA SER A 1033 -21.89 43.82 15.30
C SER A 1033 -22.46 42.40 15.12
N VAL A 1034 -22.28 41.51 16.11
CA VAL A 1034 -22.89 40.17 16.12
C VAL A 1034 -24.40 40.27 16.08
N LEU A 1035 -24.99 41.10 16.95
CA LEU A 1035 -26.45 41.25 17.00
C LEU A 1035 -27.01 41.79 15.70
N LYS A 1036 -26.39 42.82 15.10
CA LYS A 1036 -26.79 43.32 13.79
C LYS A 1036 -26.81 42.22 12.72
N LEU A 1037 -25.73 41.45 12.61
CA LEU A 1037 -25.62 40.37 11.61
C LEU A 1037 -26.68 39.27 11.81
N LEU A 1038 -27.05 38.97 13.07
CA LEU A 1038 -28.13 38.04 13.38
C LEU A 1038 -29.48 38.61 12.95
N LEU A 1039 -29.78 39.88 13.30
CA LEU A 1039 -31.04 40.54 12.93
C LEU A 1039 -31.20 40.65 11.41
N ASP A 1040 -30.15 41.03 10.69
CA ASP A 1040 -30.13 41.13 9.21
C ASP A 1040 -30.54 39.82 8.52
N ARG A 1041 -30.39 38.69 9.21
CA ARG A 1041 -30.69 37.35 8.72
C ARG A 1041 -32.07 36.82 9.12
N MET A 1042 -32.73 37.41 10.11
CA MET A 1042 -34.05 36.97 10.59
C MET A 1042 -35.16 37.52 9.70
N GLY A 1043 -35.09 37.23 8.39
CA GLY A 1043 -36.03 37.75 7.40
C GLY A 1043 -37.39 37.01 7.35
N ASP A 1044 -37.53 35.85 8.00
CA ASP A 1044 -38.82 35.16 8.12
C ASP A 1044 -39.45 35.41 9.51
N PRO A 1045 -40.59 36.12 9.58
CA PRO A 1045 -41.11 36.69 10.83
C PRO A 1045 -41.72 35.68 11.82
N PHE A 1046 -41.72 34.37 11.56
CA PHE A 1046 -42.61 33.43 12.28
C PHE A 1046 -41.99 32.45 13.28
N ASP A 1047 -40.69 32.10 13.26
CA ASP A 1047 -40.28 30.91 14.02
C ASP A 1047 -39.43 31.13 15.29
N ASN A 1048 -38.83 32.30 15.57
CA ASN A 1048 -38.00 32.46 16.79
C ASN A 1048 -37.99 33.85 17.46
N LEU A 1049 -38.66 34.88 16.90
CA LEU A 1049 -38.62 36.23 17.48
C LEU A 1049 -39.29 36.32 18.86
N PHE A 1050 -40.27 35.46 19.15
CA PHE A 1050 -41.07 35.53 20.37
C PHE A 1050 -40.41 34.90 21.60
N ALA A 1051 -39.29 34.19 21.43
CA ALA A 1051 -38.63 33.47 22.54
C ALA A 1051 -37.52 34.30 23.24
N VAL A 1052 -37.11 35.44 22.68
CA VAL A 1052 -35.95 36.20 23.15
C VAL A 1052 -36.28 37.68 23.31
N ASP A 1053 -36.11 38.22 24.52
CA ASP A 1053 -36.22 39.67 24.79
C ASP A 1053 -34.90 40.39 24.47
N PHE A 1054 -34.90 41.17 23.40
CA PHE A 1054 -33.75 41.99 22.99
C PHE A 1054 -33.65 43.31 23.76
N GLY A 1055 -34.72 43.73 24.44
CA GLY A 1055 -34.84 45.04 25.07
C GLY A 1055 -33.82 45.27 26.18
N GLY A 1056 -33.58 44.26 27.02
CA GLY A 1056 -32.60 44.32 28.11
C GLY A 1056 -31.18 44.61 27.61
N LEU A 1057 -30.70 43.81 26.66
CA LEU A 1057 -29.36 43.96 26.09
C LEU A 1057 -29.19 45.28 25.30
N VAL A 1058 -30.18 45.66 24.49
CA VAL A 1058 -30.15 46.93 23.73
C VAL A 1058 -30.14 48.14 24.67
N HIS A 1059 -30.89 48.08 25.77
CA HIS A 1059 -30.88 49.12 26.80
C HIS A 1059 -29.50 49.25 27.46
N LEU A 1060 -28.85 48.13 27.78
CA LEU A 1060 -27.48 48.12 28.33
C LEU A 1060 -26.47 48.72 27.34
N PHE A 1061 -26.56 48.41 26.04
CA PHE A 1061 -25.73 49.04 25.01
C PHE A 1061 -25.94 50.56 24.96
N ALA A 1062 -27.19 51.02 24.92
CA ALA A 1062 -27.50 52.45 24.88
C ALA A 1062 -26.92 53.19 26.10
N LYS A 1063 -27.06 52.59 27.30
CA LYS A 1063 -26.54 53.15 28.55
C LYS A 1063 -25.01 53.24 28.56
N TYR A 1064 -24.34 52.20 28.05
CA TYR A 1064 -22.88 52.18 27.91
C TYR A 1064 -22.40 53.27 26.94
N LEU A 1065 -23.00 53.34 25.74
CA LEU A 1065 -22.62 54.30 24.70
C LEU A 1065 -22.89 55.75 25.09
N ASN A 1066 -23.88 56.01 25.94
CA ASN A 1066 -24.14 57.34 26.49
C ASN A 1066 -22.94 57.85 27.32
N LYS A 1067 -22.28 56.96 28.07
CA LYS A 1067 -21.13 57.29 28.91
C LYS A 1067 -19.80 57.35 28.15
N LEU A 1068 -19.69 56.64 27.03
CA LEU A 1068 -18.45 56.49 26.23
C LEU A 1068 -17.93 57.80 25.59
N GLY A 1069 -18.74 58.86 25.55
CA GLY A 1069 -18.36 60.18 25.00
C GLY A 1069 -18.53 60.30 23.48
N THR A 1070 -17.78 61.21 22.86
CA THR A 1070 -17.94 61.62 21.44
C THR A 1070 -16.64 61.58 20.62
N ASN A 1071 -15.65 60.80 21.06
CA ASN A 1071 -14.44 60.59 20.25
C ASN A 1071 -14.74 59.78 18.97
N THR A 1072 -13.81 59.75 18.02
CA THR A 1072 -14.02 59.12 16.70
C THR A 1072 -14.40 57.64 16.79
N LEU A 1073 -13.82 56.90 17.75
CA LEU A 1073 -14.17 55.49 17.99
C LEU A 1073 -15.60 55.37 18.54
N ALA A 1074 -15.96 56.15 19.55
CA ALA A 1074 -17.29 56.18 20.14
C ALA A 1074 -18.38 56.54 19.13
N LEU A 1075 -18.10 57.51 18.24
CA LEU A 1075 -19.01 57.87 17.13
C LEU A 1075 -19.19 56.70 16.15
N ARG A 1076 -18.12 55.98 15.79
CA ARG A 1076 -18.20 54.79 14.93
C ARG A 1076 -19.08 53.70 15.55
N ILE A 1077 -18.91 53.42 16.84
CA ILE A 1077 -19.69 52.41 17.56
C ILE A 1077 -21.16 52.85 17.67
N LYS A 1078 -21.41 54.14 17.97
CA LYS A 1078 -22.77 54.71 17.97
C LYS A 1078 -23.45 54.58 16.60
N VAL A 1079 -22.73 54.81 15.51
CA VAL A 1079 -23.28 54.58 14.15
C VAL A 1079 -23.63 53.11 13.93
N LYS A 1080 -22.77 52.16 14.31
CA LYS A 1080 -23.07 50.72 14.23
C LYS A 1080 -24.30 50.35 15.07
N PHE A 1081 -24.44 50.93 16.26
CA PHE A 1081 -25.60 50.75 17.12
C PHE A 1081 -26.88 51.27 16.45
N CYS A 1082 -26.85 52.48 15.87
CA CYS A 1082 -28.00 53.01 15.13
C CYS A 1082 -28.41 52.11 13.96
N GLN A 1083 -27.43 51.60 13.19
CA GLN A 1083 -27.70 50.65 12.11
C GLN A 1083 -28.32 49.34 12.61
N MET A 1084 -27.86 48.82 13.76
CA MET A 1084 -28.46 47.64 14.37
C MET A 1084 -29.91 47.91 14.81
N CYS A 1085 -30.18 49.07 15.42
CA CYS A 1085 -31.54 49.46 15.78
C CYS A 1085 -32.43 49.63 14.55
N GLU A 1086 -31.91 50.14 13.45
CA GLU A 1086 -32.64 50.26 12.19
C GLU A 1086 -33.10 48.89 11.67
N VAL A 1087 -32.21 47.88 11.69
CA VAL A 1087 -32.54 46.51 11.31
C VAL A 1087 -33.53 45.87 12.29
N LEU A 1088 -33.42 46.16 13.59
CA LEU A 1088 -34.36 45.66 14.62
C LEU A 1088 -35.78 46.22 14.45
N MET A 1089 -35.92 47.43 13.90
CA MET A 1089 -37.20 48.11 13.69
C MET A 1089 -37.85 47.79 12.35
N GLN A 1090 -37.10 47.19 11.41
CA GLN A 1090 -37.60 46.67 10.14
C GLN A 1090 -38.20 45.28 10.34
#